data_AF-A0A284R9N5-F1
#
_entry.id   AF-A0A284R9N5-F1
#
_cell.length_a   1.000
_cell.length_b   1.000
_cell.length_c   1.000
_cell.angle_alpha   90.00
_cell.angle_beta   90.00
_cell.angle_gamma   90.00
#
_symmetry.space_group_name_H-M   'P 1'
#
loop_
_entity.id
_entity.type
_entity.pdbx_description
1 polymer ?
#
loop_
_entity_poly.entity_id
_entity_poly.type
_entity_poly.pdbx_seq_one_letter_code
_entity_poly.pdbx_strand_id
1 'polypeptide(L)'
;MLLQFLRRQVGIPRRWAVPWQHRRHSTAITLRPYQQQCIDDCVDALATGASRIGVSLPTGSGKTTVFISLLNRLPQINKHGKRALIIVNSVELARQSAEQVVRLFPHWSVEIEQGGKHVASGRADVTIATYQTLIQPERIKKFKPAALKAIIIDEAHHAAAPSYRRILSHFDASIPHPEALPTAADPSHKIPIVGFSATFSRHDGLKLGVVFDRIVYHKDFLTMIKDQWLCPVRFTTTKADMNLDDVTVNSRSGDFNATSLAHVVNTETINTLVVQTWLEKAATRKSTLVFCVNVAHVHSLTQAFRQFGIDARYVYAKTPAPERKALIAAFKAGKFQVLVNCAILTEGADIPNIDCVMVVRPTRSRNLFAQMIGRGMRLSPETGKEDCRIIDLVDSNTRVAGVISTPSLFGLDPNEIDINDESLESMRRRTDDTNPSFGYAAEDVPEPENVTYTDYNDPLSFLKLPSDTPHIRTLSSNAWIAIGEEKFILECLGKGYMKIELVKDDVENEPYWKATFTPAGMDKTTAYQLKINPFMRARKVCQAPSLDEAIKACDTYAKAKAVRGPMVKGLLRNARWRKTPATDSQKAIVAKRYKLSAEDIRDPNATDPMALRISKMTKGEAADTITRLKHGALALHTKRIKEAKKAQKNYDKEVQRRLRETVIVGQLPGSPLTS
;
A
#
# COMPACT_ATOMS: atom_id res chain seq x y z
N MET A 1 48.20 -17.15 -50.38
CA MET A 1 47.87 -18.60 -50.37
C MET A 1 48.20 -19.33 -49.07
N LEU A 2 49.18 -18.89 -48.26
CA LEU A 2 49.48 -19.54 -46.96
C LEU A 2 48.43 -19.30 -45.84
N LEU A 3 47.63 -18.22 -45.94
CA LEU A 3 46.59 -17.87 -44.95
C LEU A 3 45.26 -18.64 -45.11
N GLN A 4 45.05 -19.32 -46.25
CA GLN A 4 43.86 -20.15 -46.47
C GLN A 4 44.03 -21.58 -45.96
N PHE A 5 45.25 -22.05 -45.76
CA PHE A 5 45.52 -23.40 -45.27
C PHE A 5 45.34 -23.53 -43.75
N LEU A 6 45.68 -22.49 -42.98
CA LEU A 6 45.61 -22.48 -41.51
C LEU A 6 44.18 -22.41 -40.93
N ARG A 7 43.15 -22.18 -41.75
CA ARG A 7 41.74 -22.18 -41.31
C ARG A 7 41.10 -23.57 -41.27
N ARG A 8 41.78 -24.64 -41.69
CA ARG A 8 41.20 -25.99 -41.78
C ARG A 8 41.50 -26.94 -40.61
N GLN A 9 42.33 -26.59 -39.63
CA GLN A 9 42.74 -27.54 -38.57
C GLN A 9 42.43 -27.18 -37.12
N VAL A 10 41.79 -26.04 -36.81
CA VAL A 10 41.38 -25.73 -35.44
C VAL A 10 39.88 -25.45 -35.42
N GLY A 11 39.11 -26.42 -34.92
CA GLY A 11 37.66 -26.32 -34.75
C GLY A 11 37.28 -25.24 -33.73
N ILE A 12 37.05 -24.02 -34.22
CA ILE A 12 36.44 -22.94 -33.44
C ILE A 12 34.92 -23.03 -33.64
N PRO A 13 34.10 -23.24 -32.59
CA PRO A 13 32.65 -23.31 -32.75
C PRO A 13 32.09 -21.97 -33.27
N ARG A 14 31.26 -22.04 -34.30
CA ARG A 14 30.54 -20.90 -34.88
C ARG A 14 29.73 -20.16 -33.81
N ARG A 15 29.97 -18.85 -33.70
CA ARG A 15 29.11 -17.90 -32.97
C ARG A 15 27.68 -17.99 -33.51
N TRP A 16 26.72 -18.20 -32.60
CA TRP A 16 25.30 -18.21 -32.90
C TRP A 16 24.81 -16.77 -33.07
N ALA A 17 24.85 -16.25 -34.29
CA ALA A 17 23.92 -15.22 -34.71
C ALA A 17 22.60 -15.94 -35.03
N VAL A 18 21.56 -15.68 -34.23
CA VAL A 18 20.23 -16.25 -34.46
C VAL A 18 19.67 -15.63 -35.75
N PRO A 19 19.34 -16.41 -36.80
CA PRO A 19 18.74 -15.87 -38.00
C PRO A 19 17.23 -15.66 -37.76
N TRP A 20 16.82 -14.42 -37.52
CA TRP A 20 15.42 -14.05 -37.43
C TRP A 20 14.89 -13.72 -38.82
N GLN A 21 13.96 -14.52 -39.34
CA GLN A 21 13.25 -14.22 -40.59
C GLN A 21 12.31 -13.02 -40.36
N HIS A 22 12.59 -11.91 -41.04
CA HIS A 22 11.78 -10.70 -40.99
C HIS A 22 10.42 -10.89 -41.67
N ARG A 23 9.33 -11.00 -40.91
CA ARG A 23 8.00 -10.60 -41.40
C ARG A 23 7.86 -9.10 -41.20
N ARG A 24 7.85 -8.34 -42.31
CA ARG A 24 7.62 -6.89 -42.30
C ARG A 24 6.13 -6.61 -42.08
N HIS A 25 5.75 -6.35 -40.84
CA HIS A 25 4.55 -5.57 -40.53
C HIS A 25 5.00 -4.35 -39.72
N SER A 26 5.20 -3.22 -40.39
CA SER A 26 5.37 -1.92 -39.73
C SER A 26 3.99 -1.39 -39.33
N THR A 27 3.43 -1.94 -38.26
CA THR A 27 2.29 -1.30 -37.60
C THR A 27 2.83 -0.12 -36.79
N ALA A 28 2.53 1.11 -37.20
CA ALA A 28 2.79 2.29 -36.38
C ALA A 28 2.18 2.06 -35.00
N ILE A 29 3.00 2.14 -33.95
CA ILE A 29 2.57 1.88 -32.59
C ILE A 29 1.76 3.08 -32.11
N THR A 30 0.46 2.88 -31.89
CA THR A 30 -0.38 3.87 -31.22
C THR A 30 -0.22 3.69 -29.72
N LEU A 31 0.43 4.66 -29.08
CA LEU A 31 0.51 4.73 -27.62
C LEU A 31 -0.85 5.09 -27.04
N ARG A 32 -1.14 4.57 -25.85
CA ARG A 32 -2.34 4.94 -25.10
C ARG A 32 -2.21 6.40 -24.62
N PRO A 33 -3.31 7.16 -24.48
CA PRO A 33 -3.26 8.57 -24.04
C PRO A 33 -2.42 8.80 -22.77
N TYR A 34 -2.59 7.96 -21.74
CA TYR A 34 -1.80 8.08 -20.50
C TYR A 34 -0.31 7.75 -20.68
N GLN A 35 0.03 6.92 -21.67
CA GLN A 35 1.43 6.59 -22.00
C GLN A 35 2.07 7.76 -22.71
N GLN A 36 1.33 8.43 -23.60
CA GLN A 36 1.79 9.63 -24.28
C GLN A 36 1.99 10.77 -23.26
N GLN A 37 1.00 11.04 -22.42
CA GLN A 37 1.10 12.03 -21.34
C GLN A 37 2.30 11.75 -20.43
N CYS A 38 2.49 10.49 -20.01
CA CYS A 38 3.63 10.10 -19.19
C CYS A 38 4.98 10.40 -19.87
N ILE A 39 5.09 10.20 -21.18
CA ILE A 39 6.31 10.49 -21.94
C ILE A 39 6.52 11.99 -22.05
N ASP A 40 5.47 12.75 -22.31
CA ASP A 40 5.51 14.21 -22.43
C ASP A 40 5.96 14.83 -21.09
N ASP A 41 5.36 14.43 -19.96
CA ASP A 41 5.77 14.87 -18.62
C ASP A 41 7.24 14.52 -18.29
N CYS A 42 7.73 13.37 -18.78
CA CYS A 42 9.14 13.01 -18.63
C CYS A 42 10.05 13.90 -19.47
N VAL A 43 9.69 14.15 -20.74
CA VAL A 43 10.47 14.98 -21.65
C VAL A 43 10.53 16.42 -21.14
N ASP A 44 9.39 16.97 -20.70
CA ASP A 44 9.28 18.31 -20.15
C ASP A 44 10.11 18.45 -18.86
N ALA A 45 10.01 17.49 -17.94
CA ALA A 45 10.81 17.50 -16.73
C ALA A 45 12.33 17.48 -17.03
N LEU A 46 12.76 16.65 -17.99
CA LEU A 46 14.16 16.60 -18.42
C LEU A 46 14.59 17.91 -19.12
N ALA A 47 13.70 18.54 -19.88
CA ALA A 47 13.94 19.84 -20.51
C ALA A 47 14.09 20.98 -19.49
N THR A 48 13.38 20.91 -18.34
CA THR A 48 13.54 21.86 -17.22
C THR A 48 14.84 21.67 -16.42
N GLY A 49 15.69 20.71 -16.81
CA GLY A 49 16.98 20.45 -16.17
C GLY A 49 16.95 19.42 -15.04
N ALA A 50 15.82 18.73 -14.82
CA ALA A 50 15.81 17.54 -13.97
C ALA A 50 16.66 16.44 -14.62
N SER A 51 17.46 15.73 -13.83
CA SER A 51 18.31 14.64 -14.35
C SER A 51 17.94 13.29 -13.75
N ARG A 52 17.35 13.25 -12.55
CA ARG A 52 16.95 12.01 -11.87
C ARG A 52 15.45 12.03 -11.59
N ILE A 53 14.66 11.39 -12.46
CA ILE A 53 13.19 11.44 -12.40
C ILE A 53 12.57 10.05 -12.17
N GLY A 54 11.44 10.01 -11.46
CA GLY A 54 10.67 8.79 -11.18
C GLY A 54 9.30 8.78 -11.86
N VAL A 55 8.89 7.62 -12.36
CA VAL A 55 7.59 7.36 -12.98
C VAL A 55 6.90 6.21 -12.25
N SER A 56 5.77 6.51 -11.63
CA SER A 56 4.98 5.57 -10.85
C SER A 56 3.80 5.05 -11.68
N LEU A 57 3.90 3.81 -12.14
CA LEU A 57 2.94 3.15 -13.01
C LEU A 57 2.67 1.70 -12.56
N PRO A 58 1.41 1.27 -12.39
CA PRO A 58 1.08 -0.01 -11.81
C PRO A 58 1.52 -1.16 -12.74
N THR A 59 1.67 -2.36 -12.17
CA THR A 59 1.96 -3.55 -12.98
C THR A 59 0.81 -3.82 -13.94
N GLY A 60 1.13 -4.18 -15.19
CA GLY A 60 0.12 -4.35 -16.25
C GLY A 60 -0.16 -3.10 -17.09
N SER A 61 0.34 -1.91 -16.70
CA SER A 61 0.19 -0.65 -17.46
C SER A 61 1.07 -0.51 -18.71
N GLY A 62 1.89 -1.50 -19.04
CA GLY A 62 2.82 -1.42 -20.17
C GLY A 62 4.03 -0.51 -19.94
N LYS A 63 4.58 -0.46 -18.72
CA LYS A 63 5.81 0.29 -18.36
C LYS A 63 6.94 0.11 -19.39
N THR A 64 7.16 -1.11 -19.84
CA THR A 64 8.18 -1.44 -20.87
C THR A 64 7.98 -0.67 -22.16
N THR A 65 6.75 -0.58 -22.66
CA THR A 65 6.42 0.20 -23.86
C THR A 65 6.67 1.70 -23.64
N VAL A 66 6.33 2.21 -22.45
CA VAL A 66 6.53 3.63 -22.10
C VAL A 66 8.01 4.00 -22.11
N PHE A 67 8.86 3.27 -21.39
CA PHE A 67 10.28 3.65 -21.32
C PHE A 67 11.02 3.44 -22.64
N ILE A 68 10.65 2.44 -23.45
CA ILE A 68 11.26 2.25 -24.78
C ILE A 68 10.86 3.40 -25.72
N SER A 69 9.59 3.83 -25.64
CA SER A 69 9.10 4.97 -26.43
C SER A 69 9.69 6.30 -25.97
N LEU A 70 9.88 6.48 -24.66
CA LEU A 70 10.62 7.60 -24.09
C LEU A 70 12.04 7.66 -24.64
N LEU A 71 12.76 6.52 -24.66
CA LEU A 71 14.11 6.47 -25.25
C LEU A 71 14.11 6.91 -26.71
N ASN A 72 13.06 6.66 -27.49
CA ASN A 72 12.99 7.13 -28.88
C ASN A 72 12.79 8.66 -28.98
N ARG A 73 12.04 9.25 -28.06
CA ARG A 73 11.80 10.70 -28.00
C ARG A 73 13.01 11.49 -27.51
N LEU A 74 13.85 10.90 -26.64
CA LEU A 74 14.98 11.61 -26.06
C LEU A 74 16.05 11.94 -27.12
N PRO A 75 16.48 13.22 -27.18
CA PRO A 75 17.53 13.64 -28.10
C PRO A 75 18.87 13.02 -27.70
N GLN A 76 19.81 13.05 -28.65
CA GLN A 76 21.20 12.66 -28.40
C GLN A 76 21.87 13.78 -27.60
N ILE A 77 22.58 13.45 -26.52
CA ILE A 77 23.21 14.47 -25.67
C ILE A 77 24.41 15.11 -26.38
N ASN A 78 25.12 14.35 -27.21
CA ASN A 78 26.24 14.82 -28.03
C ASN A 78 26.38 13.94 -29.29
N LYS A 79 27.37 14.22 -30.16
CA LYS A 79 27.64 13.46 -31.42
C LYS A 79 27.78 11.94 -31.21
N HIS A 80 28.17 11.50 -30.02
CA HIS A 80 28.43 10.10 -29.65
C HIS A 80 27.43 9.54 -28.62
N GLY A 81 26.65 10.39 -27.95
CA GLY A 81 25.71 10.08 -26.87
C GLY A 81 24.34 9.66 -27.41
N LYS A 82 24.30 8.53 -28.11
CA LYS A 82 23.06 8.01 -28.76
C LYS A 82 22.47 6.79 -28.05
N ARG A 83 23.28 6.11 -27.23
CA ARG A 83 22.97 4.78 -26.69
C ARG A 83 22.17 4.87 -25.39
N ALA A 84 21.43 3.83 -25.05
CA ALA A 84 20.69 3.74 -23.81
C ALA A 84 21.03 2.46 -23.03
N LEU A 85 21.01 2.57 -21.70
CA LEU A 85 21.17 1.44 -20.79
C LEU A 85 19.87 1.22 -20.03
N ILE A 86 19.34 0.00 -20.06
CA ILE A 86 18.14 -0.40 -19.32
C ILE A 86 18.57 -1.40 -18.26
N ILE A 87 18.36 -1.06 -16.99
CA ILE A 87 18.72 -1.89 -15.84
C ILE A 87 17.46 -2.60 -15.35
N VAL A 88 17.54 -3.93 -15.23
CA VAL A 88 16.44 -4.79 -14.80
C VAL A 88 16.85 -5.74 -13.68
N ASN A 89 15.86 -6.26 -12.95
CA ASN A 89 16.07 -7.16 -11.80
C ASN A 89 16.35 -8.62 -12.18
N SER A 90 15.84 -9.08 -13.33
CA SER A 90 15.85 -10.51 -13.69
C SER A 90 16.23 -10.75 -15.15
N VAL A 91 16.71 -11.96 -15.42
CA VAL A 91 17.06 -12.43 -16.76
C VAL A 91 15.83 -12.47 -17.68
N GLU A 92 14.67 -12.85 -17.12
CA GLU A 92 13.43 -12.92 -17.89
C GLU A 92 12.96 -11.51 -18.32
N LEU A 93 13.03 -10.53 -17.42
CA LEU A 93 12.76 -9.13 -17.75
C LEU A 93 13.73 -8.60 -18.80
N ALA A 94 15.01 -9.01 -18.74
CA ALA A 94 16.00 -8.59 -19.73
C ALA A 94 15.64 -9.09 -21.14
N ARG A 95 15.27 -10.37 -21.26
CA ARG A 95 14.84 -10.97 -22.53
C ARG A 95 13.56 -10.34 -23.05
N GLN A 96 12.55 -10.18 -22.19
CA GLN A 96 11.27 -9.56 -22.57
C GLN A 96 11.45 -8.12 -23.03
N SER A 97 12.26 -7.33 -22.31
CA SER A 97 12.55 -5.95 -22.69
C SER A 97 13.30 -5.90 -24.03
N ALA A 98 14.27 -6.77 -24.25
CA ALA A 98 14.98 -6.85 -25.53
C ALA A 98 14.04 -7.19 -26.70
N GLU A 99 13.15 -8.18 -26.52
CA GLU A 99 12.13 -8.55 -27.52
C GLU A 99 11.18 -7.39 -27.81
N GLN A 100 10.76 -6.64 -26.78
CA GLN A 100 9.94 -5.45 -26.95
C GLN A 100 10.68 -4.34 -27.70
N VAL A 101 11.97 -4.11 -27.43
CA VAL A 101 12.76 -3.12 -28.18
C VAL A 101 12.83 -3.50 -29.65
N VAL A 102 13.18 -4.75 -29.97
CA VAL A 102 13.25 -5.24 -31.36
C VAL A 102 11.90 -5.15 -32.07
N ARG A 103 10.80 -5.42 -31.35
CA ARG A 103 9.45 -5.31 -31.90
C ARG A 103 9.06 -3.87 -32.18
N LEU A 104 9.32 -2.95 -31.25
CA LEU A 104 8.91 -1.55 -31.34
C LEU A 104 9.80 -0.74 -32.30
N PHE A 105 11.11 -1.01 -32.27
CA PHE A 105 12.12 -0.32 -33.07
C PHE A 105 13.06 -1.34 -33.74
N PRO A 106 12.63 -2.01 -34.83
CA PRO A 106 13.43 -3.06 -35.49
C PRO A 106 14.78 -2.61 -36.07
N HIS A 107 14.99 -1.30 -36.19
CA HIS A 107 16.22 -0.69 -36.70
C HIS A 107 17.26 -0.43 -35.61
N TRP A 108 16.92 -0.59 -34.32
CA TRP A 108 17.88 -0.47 -33.23
C TRP A 108 18.65 -1.76 -33.04
N SER A 109 19.96 -1.62 -32.86
CA SER A 109 20.79 -2.71 -32.36
C SER A 109 20.55 -2.90 -30.86
N VAL A 110 20.31 -4.15 -30.44
CA VAL A 110 19.97 -4.50 -29.06
C VAL A 110 20.92 -5.58 -28.55
N GLU A 111 21.51 -5.36 -27.39
CA GLU A 111 22.37 -6.33 -26.70
C GLU A 111 21.85 -6.60 -25.27
N ILE A 112 22.09 -7.82 -24.79
CA ILE A 112 21.81 -8.21 -23.39
C ILE A 112 23.14 -8.41 -22.66
N GLU A 113 23.24 -7.79 -21.48
CA GLU A 113 24.36 -7.88 -20.56
C GLU A 113 23.95 -8.69 -19.33
N GLN A 114 24.28 -9.99 -19.32
CA GLN A 114 23.71 -10.92 -18.34
C GLN A 114 24.63 -12.11 -18.04
N GLY A 115 25.11 -12.17 -16.79
CA GLY A 115 25.93 -13.26 -16.26
C GLY A 115 27.20 -13.51 -17.08
N GLY A 116 27.74 -14.72 -17.03
CA GLY A 116 28.94 -15.11 -17.80
C GLY A 116 28.67 -15.42 -19.28
N LYS A 117 27.42 -15.72 -19.66
CA LYS A 117 27.07 -16.20 -21.01
C LYS A 117 26.78 -15.07 -22.01
N HIS A 118 26.17 -13.98 -21.56
CA HIS A 118 25.84 -12.84 -22.41
C HIS A 118 26.69 -11.64 -22.00
N VAL A 119 27.66 -11.30 -22.86
CA VAL A 119 28.55 -10.16 -22.69
C VAL A 119 28.29 -9.18 -23.82
N ALA A 120 27.62 -8.08 -23.51
CA ALA A 120 27.37 -6.99 -24.44
C ALA A 120 28.69 -6.32 -24.83
N SER A 121 28.80 -5.83 -26.05
CA SER A 121 29.93 -5.01 -26.50
C SER A 121 29.89 -3.60 -25.90
N GLY A 122 28.70 -3.14 -25.47
CA GLY A 122 28.46 -1.76 -25.02
C GLY A 122 28.36 -0.76 -26.18
N ARG A 123 28.22 -1.26 -27.42
CA ARG A 123 28.14 -0.45 -28.64
C ARG A 123 26.75 -0.39 -29.26
N ALA A 124 25.83 -1.25 -28.81
CA ALA A 124 24.44 -1.28 -29.27
C ALA A 124 23.69 0.02 -28.92
N ASP A 125 22.65 0.33 -29.70
CA ASP A 125 21.78 1.48 -29.46
C ASP A 125 21.05 1.34 -28.12
N VAL A 126 20.63 0.13 -27.78
CA VAL A 126 20.05 -0.20 -26.48
C VAL A 126 20.75 -1.43 -25.90
N THR A 127 21.27 -1.29 -24.68
CA THR A 127 21.76 -2.45 -23.91
C THR A 127 20.84 -2.69 -22.72
N ILE A 128 20.37 -3.92 -22.56
CA ILE A 128 19.58 -4.33 -21.40
C ILE A 128 20.46 -5.16 -20.47
N ALA A 129 20.60 -4.74 -19.22
CA ALA A 129 21.54 -5.33 -18.29
C ALA A 129 20.86 -5.70 -16.97
N THR A 130 21.23 -6.86 -16.40
CA THR A 130 20.79 -7.19 -15.05
C THR A 130 21.67 -6.48 -14.02
N TYR A 131 21.08 -5.93 -12.96
CA TYR A 131 21.86 -5.18 -11.96
C TYR A 131 22.98 -6.02 -11.35
N GLN A 132 22.77 -7.33 -11.12
CA GLN A 132 23.78 -8.24 -10.56
C GLN A 132 25.04 -8.32 -11.44
N THR A 133 24.87 -8.22 -12.76
CA THR A 133 25.98 -8.23 -13.72
C THR A 133 26.71 -6.89 -13.70
N LEU A 134 25.98 -5.77 -13.62
CA LEU A 134 26.55 -4.42 -13.60
C LEU A 134 27.31 -4.07 -12.31
N ILE A 135 27.08 -4.77 -11.20
CA ILE A 135 27.88 -4.56 -9.98
C ILE A 135 29.37 -4.86 -10.22
N GLN A 136 29.68 -5.73 -11.18
CA GLN A 136 31.05 -6.13 -11.49
C GLN A 136 31.80 -4.98 -12.17
N PRO A 137 32.95 -4.50 -11.63
CA PRO A 137 33.66 -3.34 -12.14
C PRO A 137 34.01 -3.44 -13.64
N GLU A 138 34.47 -4.60 -14.11
CA GLU A 138 34.83 -4.79 -15.52
C GLU A 138 33.62 -4.73 -16.46
N ARG A 139 32.43 -5.08 -15.96
CA ARG A 139 31.19 -5.08 -16.74
C ARG A 139 30.61 -3.68 -16.88
N ILE A 140 30.69 -2.85 -15.82
CA ILE A 140 30.16 -1.48 -15.86
C ILE A 140 31.09 -0.49 -16.58
N LYS A 141 32.42 -0.65 -16.47
CA LYS A 141 33.44 0.25 -17.05
C LYS A 141 33.26 0.53 -18.55
N LYS A 142 32.72 -0.42 -19.31
CA LYS A 142 32.48 -0.25 -20.76
C LYS A 142 31.35 0.74 -21.08
N PHE A 143 30.43 0.96 -20.14
CA PHE A 143 29.35 1.93 -20.29
C PHE A 143 29.84 3.30 -19.85
N LYS A 144 30.39 4.06 -20.79
CA LYS A 144 30.87 5.42 -20.55
C LYS A 144 29.69 6.39 -20.50
N PRO A 145 29.60 7.25 -19.46
CA PRO A 145 28.59 8.28 -19.35
C PRO A 145 28.39 9.07 -20.67
N ALA A 146 29.47 9.62 -21.23
CA ALA A 146 29.42 10.46 -22.45
C ALA A 146 28.86 9.77 -23.72
N ALA A 147 28.74 8.44 -23.73
CA ALA A 147 28.20 7.66 -24.85
C ALA A 147 26.71 7.31 -24.69
N LEU A 148 26.13 7.56 -23.51
CA LEU A 148 24.74 7.26 -23.18
C LEU A 148 23.88 8.54 -23.25
N LYS A 149 22.65 8.40 -23.74
CA LYS A 149 21.65 9.47 -23.70
C LYS A 149 20.70 9.37 -22.51
N ALA A 150 20.54 8.18 -21.95
CA ALA A 150 19.68 7.93 -20.80
C ALA A 150 19.97 6.56 -20.16
N ILE A 151 19.64 6.46 -18.88
CA ILE A 151 19.63 5.23 -18.10
C ILE A 151 18.21 5.00 -17.60
N ILE A 152 17.64 3.87 -17.94
CA ILE A 152 16.34 3.43 -17.45
C ILE A 152 16.55 2.41 -16.35
N ILE A 153 15.82 2.55 -15.25
CA ILE A 153 15.78 1.57 -14.16
C ILE A 153 14.36 1.02 -14.07
N ASP A 154 14.16 -0.26 -14.39
CA ASP A 154 12.91 -0.95 -14.09
C ASP A 154 12.91 -1.40 -12.62
N GLU A 155 11.73 -1.46 -12.00
CA GLU A 155 11.57 -1.70 -10.56
C GLU A 155 12.43 -0.77 -9.68
N ALA A 156 12.39 0.52 -10.03
CA ALA A 156 13.19 1.59 -9.43
C ALA A 156 13.02 1.79 -7.92
N HIS A 157 12.03 1.15 -7.29
CA HIS A 157 11.91 1.12 -5.83
C HIS A 157 13.15 0.48 -5.14
N HIS A 158 13.96 -0.30 -5.86
CA HIS A 158 15.24 -0.81 -5.38
C HIS A 158 16.41 0.17 -5.51
N ALA A 159 16.25 1.30 -6.22
CA ALA A 159 17.38 2.15 -6.61
C ALA A 159 18.17 2.72 -5.42
N ALA A 160 17.52 2.91 -4.27
CA ALA A 160 18.16 3.37 -3.04
C ALA A 160 19.01 2.29 -2.32
N ALA A 161 18.96 1.03 -2.74
CA ALA A 161 19.79 -0.04 -2.17
C ALA A 161 21.29 0.19 -2.46
N PRO A 162 22.22 -0.25 -1.59
CA PRO A 162 23.65 -0.05 -1.80
C PRO A 162 24.17 -0.57 -3.15
N SER A 163 23.68 -1.72 -3.61
CA SER A 163 24.03 -2.30 -4.91
C SER A 163 23.66 -1.40 -6.09
N TYR A 164 22.46 -0.81 -6.06
CA TYR A 164 22.02 0.12 -7.09
C TYR A 164 22.78 1.44 -7.00
N ARG A 165 22.98 2.00 -5.81
CA ARG A 165 23.79 3.22 -5.61
C ARG A 165 25.22 3.06 -6.14
N ARG A 166 25.84 1.89 -5.97
CA ARG A 166 27.15 1.57 -6.55
C ARG A 166 27.15 1.63 -8.07
N ILE A 167 26.10 1.15 -8.73
CA ILE A 167 25.96 1.23 -10.20
C ILE A 167 25.71 2.68 -10.62
N LEU A 168 24.79 3.38 -9.96
CA LEU A 168 24.33 4.70 -10.40
C LEU A 168 25.37 5.80 -10.14
N SER A 169 26.19 5.68 -9.10
CA SER A 169 27.30 6.61 -8.82
C SER A 169 28.41 6.59 -9.87
N HIS A 170 28.47 5.56 -10.72
CA HIS A 170 29.33 5.54 -11.91
C HIS A 170 28.84 6.52 -13.00
N PHE A 171 27.55 6.83 -13.01
CA PHE A 171 26.91 7.69 -14.02
C PHE A 171 26.58 9.09 -13.50
N ASP A 172 26.38 9.26 -12.20
CA ASP A 172 26.13 10.56 -11.56
C ASP A 172 26.86 10.65 -10.21
N ALA A 173 27.83 11.57 -10.11
CA ALA A 173 28.61 11.82 -8.91
C ALA A 173 27.75 12.31 -7.72
N SER A 174 26.57 12.87 -7.96
CA SER A 174 25.70 13.36 -6.88
C SER A 174 25.05 12.22 -6.10
N ILE A 175 25.06 10.99 -6.62
CA ILE A 175 24.50 9.82 -5.95
C ILE A 175 25.57 9.27 -5.00
N PRO A 176 25.34 9.27 -3.67
CA PRO A 176 26.38 8.90 -2.72
C PRO A 176 26.77 7.42 -2.87
N HIS A 177 28.05 7.16 -3.15
CA HIS A 177 28.61 5.81 -3.24
C HIS A 177 28.65 5.16 -1.84
N PRO A 178 28.25 3.87 -1.68
CA PRO A 178 28.22 3.23 -0.36
C PRO A 178 29.59 3.08 0.33
N GLU A 179 30.66 2.91 -0.44
CA GLU A 179 32.03 2.63 0.05
C GLU A 179 32.98 3.84 -0.06
N ALA A 180 32.46 5.07 -0.20
CA ALA A 180 33.26 6.32 -0.25
C ALA A 180 34.43 6.33 -1.26
N LEU A 181 34.35 5.56 -2.33
CA LEU A 181 35.32 5.63 -3.42
C LEU A 181 35.02 6.87 -4.29
N PRO A 182 36.04 7.69 -4.64
CA PRO A 182 35.86 8.76 -5.62
C PRO A 182 35.48 8.12 -6.96
N THR A 183 34.26 8.33 -7.42
CA THR A 183 33.86 7.88 -8.75
C THR A 183 34.45 8.80 -9.80
N ALA A 184 34.95 8.21 -10.89
CA ALA A 184 35.48 8.89 -12.07
C ALA A 184 34.37 9.52 -12.95
N ALA A 185 33.30 10.01 -12.32
CA ALA A 185 32.24 10.71 -13.03
C ALA A 185 32.70 12.15 -13.26
N ASP A 186 32.87 12.51 -14.54
CA ASP A 186 33.15 13.88 -14.95
C ASP A 186 31.95 14.77 -14.53
N PRO A 187 32.12 15.72 -13.59
CA PRO A 187 31.03 16.55 -13.10
C PRO A 187 30.41 17.45 -14.17
N SER A 188 31.00 17.55 -15.37
CA SER A 188 30.49 18.35 -16.48
C SER A 188 29.36 17.68 -17.29
N HIS A 189 29.09 16.38 -17.10
CA HIS A 189 28.12 15.63 -17.92
C HIS A 189 27.02 14.97 -17.09
N LYS A 190 25.80 15.53 -17.13
CA LYS A 190 24.61 14.96 -16.49
C LYS A 190 23.81 14.11 -17.48
N ILE A 191 23.60 12.84 -17.13
CA ILE A 191 22.80 11.90 -17.93
C ILE A 191 21.45 11.71 -17.24
N PRO A 192 20.33 11.75 -18.00
CA PRO A 192 19.03 11.38 -17.49
C PRO A 192 19.00 9.96 -16.90
N ILE A 193 18.66 9.83 -15.63
CA ILE A 193 18.35 8.58 -14.94
C ILE A 193 16.84 8.57 -14.66
N VAL A 194 16.13 7.67 -15.33
CA VAL A 194 14.67 7.56 -15.25
C VAL A 194 14.28 6.24 -14.61
N GLY A 195 13.62 6.30 -13.46
CA GLY A 195 13.15 5.13 -12.73
C GLY A 195 11.68 4.84 -12.99
N PHE A 196 11.35 3.59 -13.32
CA PHE A 196 9.97 3.11 -13.44
C PHE A 196 9.67 2.11 -12.33
N SER A 197 8.55 2.29 -11.63
CA SER A 197 8.13 1.35 -10.57
C SER A 197 6.61 1.37 -10.41
N ALA A 198 6.06 0.29 -9.85
CA ALA A 198 4.65 0.29 -9.42
C ALA A 198 4.41 1.18 -8.20
N THR A 199 5.41 1.31 -7.33
CA THR A 199 5.34 2.15 -6.13
C THR A 199 6.69 2.83 -5.89
N PHE A 200 6.67 4.03 -5.31
CA PHE A 200 7.86 4.74 -4.83
C PHE A 200 7.89 4.80 -3.29
N SER A 201 7.26 3.84 -2.63
CA SER A 201 7.30 3.67 -1.17
C SER A 201 8.12 2.43 -0.81
N ARG A 202 9.10 2.58 0.09
CA ARG A 202 9.84 1.44 0.67
C ARG A 202 9.38 1.18 2.10
N HIS A 203 9.37 -0.08 2.49
CA HIS A 203 9.04 -0.55 3.85
C HIS A 203 10.14 -0.21 4.88
N ASP A 204 11.37 0.09 4.44
CA ASP A 204 12.54 0.35 5.29
C ASP A 204 12.76 1.83 5.60
N GLY A 205 11.85 2.72 5.19
CA GLY A 205 11.91 4.14 5.49
C GLY A 205 13.00 4.92 4.74
N LEU A 206 13.80 4.28 3.88
CA LEU A 206 14.76 4.96 3.03
C LEU A 206 14.03 5.74 1.94
N LYS A 207 14.13 7.07 2.00
CA LYS A 207 13.55 7.97 1.00
C LYS A 207 14.21 7.72 -0.35
N LEU A 208 13.42 7.36 -1.36
CA LEU A 208 13.84 7.31 -2.76
C LEU A 208 14.41 8.64 -3.27
N GLY A 209 14.18 9.74 -2.53
CA GLY A 209 14.80 11.05 -2.69
C GLY A 209 16.35 11.05 -2.72
N VAL A 210 17.00 10.00 -2.21
CA VAL A 210 18.47 9.85 -2.34
C VAL A 210 18.90 9.62 -3.79
N VAL A 211 18.02 9.04 -4.62
CA VAL A 211 18.33 8.66 -6.01
C VAL A 211 17.48 9.41 -7.03
N PHE A 212 16.23 9.75 -6.73
CA PHE A 212 15.37 10.52 -7.63
C PHE A 212 15.03 11.88 -7.04
N ASP A 213 15.14 12.94 -7.84
CA ASP A 213 14.86 14.31 -7.42
C ASP A 213 13.36 14.55 -7.29
N ARG A 214 12.56 13.97 -8.20
CA ARG A 214 11.10 14.13 -8.23
C ARG A 214 10.42 12.95 -8.92
N ILE A 215 9.17 12.70 -8.54
CA ILE A 215 8.26 11.82 -9.29
C ILE A 215 7.51 12.72 -10.27
N VAL A 216 7.70 12.50 -11.58
CA VAL A 216 7.15 13.37 -12.63
C VAL A 216 5.78 12.92 -13.10
N TYR A 217 5.49 11.62 -12.95
CA TYR A 217 4.22 11.05 -13.35
C TYR A 217 3.78 9.96 -12.38
N HIS A 218 2.51 9.98 -12.02
CA HIS A 218 1.89 8.96 -11.19
C HIS A 218 0.48 8.65 -11.68
N LYS A 219 0.24 7.37 -11.98
CA LYS A 219 -1.11 6.81 -12.01
C LYS A 219 -1.18 5.64 -11.06
N ASP A 220 -2.25 5.59 -10.26
CA ASP A 220 -2.55 4.44 -9.43
C ASP A 220 -3.34 3.38 -10.23
N PHE A 221 -3.29 2.12 -9.79
CA PHE A 221 -4.02 1.02 -10.44
C PHE A 221 -5.52 1.27 -10.46
N LEU A 222 -6.07 1.94 -9.45
CA LEU A 222 -7.48 2.27 -9.41
C LEU A 222 -7.91 3.23 -10.52
N THR A 223 -7.13 4.29 -10.74
CA THR A 223 -7.36 5.22 -11.87
C THR A 223 -7.29 4.47 -13.19
N MET A 224 -6.33 3.54 -13.30
CA MET A 224 -6.16 2.73 -14.50
C MET A 224 -7.31 1.74 -14.74
N ILE A 225 -8.00 1.27 -13.71
CA ILE A 225 -9.20 0.43 -13.84
C ILE A 225 -10.40 1.29 -14.23
N LYS A 226 -10.58 2.45 -13.60
CA LYS A 226 -11.63 3.42 -13.94
C LYS A 226 -11.54 3.86 -15.41
N ASP A 227 -10.32 4.13 -15.86
CA ASP A 227 -10.01 4.50 -17.24
C ASP A 227 -10.02 3.28 -18.20
N GLN A 228 -10.42 2.09 -17.73
CA GLN A 228 -10.50 0.83 -18.49
C GLN A 228 -9.18 0.37 -19.15
N TRP A 229 -8.03 0.78 -18.61
CA TRP A 229 -6.70 0.33 -19.06
C TRP A 229 -6.23 -0.95 -18.37
N LEU A 230 -6.86 -1.31 -17.26
CA LEU A 230 -6.73 -2.57 -16.52
C LEU A 230 -8.11 -3.21 -16.39
N CYS A 231 -8.17 -4.54 -16.24
CA CYS A 231 -9.45 -5.21 -16.08
C CYS A 231 -10.10 -4.85 -14.73
N PRO A 232 -11.44 -4.86 -14.64
CA PRO A 232 -12.15 -4.83 -13.37
C PRO A 232 -11.63 -5.90 -12.41
N VAL A 233 -11.70 -5.61 -11.11
CA VAL A 233 -11.21 -6.51 -10.06
C VAL A 233 -12.27 -6.69 -8.99
N ARG A 234 -12.45 -7.94 -8.57
CA ARG A 234 -13.28 -8.34 -7.43
C ARG A 234 -12.41 -8.88 -6.32
N PHE A 235 -12.64 -8.41 -5.10
CA PHE A 235 -11.81 -8.80 -3.96
C PHE A 235 -12.56 -9.74 -3.03
N THR A 236 -11.82 -10.68 -2.46
CA THR A 236 -12.30 -11.61 -1.45
C THR A 236 -11.20 -11.76 -0.41
N THR A 237 -11.53 -11.49 0.84
CA THR A 237 -10.61 -11.67 1.96
C THR A 237 -10.99 -12.94 2.72
N THR A 238 -10.05 -13.86 2.85
CA THR A 238 -10.22 -15.08 3.64
C THR A 238 -9.47 -14.92 4.96
N LYS A 239 -10.21 -14.88 6.06
CA LYS A 239 -9.65 -14.84 7.41
C LYS A 239 -9.27 -16.26 7.84
N ALA A 240 -8.03 -16.45 8.24
CA ALA A 240 -7.56 -17.67 8.87
C ALA A 240 -6.92 -17.34 10.22
N ASP A 241 -7.12 -18.20 11.22
CA ASP A 241 -6.47 -18.04 12.52
C ASP A 241 -4.98 -18.43 12.39
N MET A 242 -4.17 -17.43 12.05
CA MET A 242 -2.75 -17.57 11.80
C MET A 242 -2.01 -16.73 12.83
N ASN A 243 -1.39 -17.37 13.82
CA ASN A 243 -0.59 -16.63 14.78
C ASN A 243 0.70 -16.09 14.11
N LEU A 244 0.65 -14.86 13.62
CA LEU A 244 1.79 -14.18 12.99
C LEU A 244 2.74 -13.51 14.00
N ASP A 245 2.42 -13.49 15.30
CA ASP A 245 3.18 -12.76 16.32
C ASP A 245 4.63 -13.27 16.45
N ASP A 246 4.82 -14.58 16.27
CA ASP A 246 6.13 -15.24 16.37
C ASP A 246 6.88 -15.28 15.02
N VAL A 247 6.30 -14.73 13.95
CA VAL A 247 6.93 -14.73 12.63
C VAL A 247 8.04 -13.69 12.57
N THR A 248 9.27 -14.17 12.44
CA THR A 248 10.44 -13.31 12.34
C THR A 248 10.41 -12.43 11.09
N VAL A 249 10.86 -11.18 11.21
CA VAL A 249 10.97 -10.23 10.09
C VAL A 249 12.40 -10.21 9.57
N ASN A 250 12.57 -10.24 8.25
CA ASN A 250 13.87 -10.07 7.62
C ASN A 250 14.30 -8.60 7.69
N SER A 251 15.39 -8.33 8.40
CA SER A 251 15.92 -6.97 8.59
C SER A 251 16.33 -6.27 7.30
N ARG A 252 16.65 -7.01 6.23
CA ARG A 252 17.05 -6.44 4.93
C ARG A 252 15.87 -6.03 4.05
N SER A 253 14.76 -6.76 4.14
CA SER A 253 13.59 -6.57 3.27
C SER A 253 12.35 -6.07 3.99
N GLY A 254 12.41 -5.86 5.32
CA GLY A 254 11.28 -5.43 6.15
C GLY A 254 10.04 -6.31 6.08
N ASP A 255 10.14 -7.48 5.44
CA ASP A 255 9.07 -8.44 5.19
C ASP A 255 9.30 -9.71 6.01
N PHE A 256 8.29 -10.55 6.12
CA PHE A 256 8.39 -11.79 6.89
C PHE A 256 9.49 -12.72 6.35
N ASN A 257 10.17 -13.40 7.27
CA ASN A 257 11.08 -14.49 6.93
C ASN A 257 10.26 -15.67 6.38
N ALA A 258 10.58 -16.11 5.16
CA ALA A 258 9.82 -17.15 4.47
C ALA A 258 9.78 -18.49 5.22
N THR A 259 10.86 -18.87 5.91
CA THR A 259 10.89 -20.13 6.68
C THR A 259 9.94 -20.04 7.88
N SER A 260 10.07 -18.97 8.66
CA SER A 260 9.22 -18.72 9.84
C SER A 260 7.75 -18.56 9.47
N LEU A 261 7.45 -17.86 8.38
CA LEU A 261 6.08 -17.68 7.89
C LEU A 261 5.48 -19.00 7.39
N ALA A 262 6.27 -19.86 6.74
CA ALA A 262 5.76 -21.15 6.24
C ALA A 262 5.34 -22.09 7.37
N HIS A 263 5.96 -22.02 8.56
CA HIS A 263 5.52 -22.83 9.71
C HIS A 263 4.12 -22.48 10.19
N VAL A 264 3.69 -21.23 10.01
CA VAL A 264 2.36 -20.76 10.41
C VAL A 264 1.35 -21.02 9.29
N VAL A 265 1.72 -20.74 8.04
CA VAL A 265 0.78 -20.78 6.90
C VAL A 265 0.64 -22.16 6.27
N ASN A 266 1.71 -22.97 6.22
CA ASN A 266 1.69 -24.28 5.57
C ASN A 266 1.16 -25.38 6.51
N THR A 267 -0.09 -25.25 6.93
CA THR A 267 -0.80 -26.28 7.70
C THR A 267 -1.92 -26.89 6.87
N GLU A 268 -2.30 -28.14 7.17
CA GLU A 268 -3.39 -28.81 6.47
C GLU A 268 -4.70 -28.04 6.57
N THR A 269 -5.01 -27.48 7.75
CA THR A 269 -6.19 -26.67 8.00
C THR A 269 -6.24 -25.44 7.09
N ILE A 270 -5.13 -24.68 7.00
CA ILE A 270 -5.08 -23.47 6.16
C ILE A 270 -5.09 -23.83 4.68
N ASN A 271 -4.34 -24.85 4.26
CA ASN A 271 -4.31 -25.28 2.87
C ASN A 271 -5.70 -25.76 2.42
N THR A 272 -6.44 -26.47 3.28
CA THR A 272 -7.82 -26.90 3.02
C THR A 272 -8.75 -25.70 2.91
N LEU A 273 -8.67 -24.74 3.84
CA LEU A 273 -9.44 -23.50 3.80
C LEU A 273 -9.20 -22.70 2.51
N VAL A 274 -7.95 -22.63 2.04
CA VAL A 274 -7.56 -21.96 0.80
C VAL A 274 -8.24 -22.63 -0.41
N VAL A 275 -8.19 -23.96 -0.49
CA VAL A 275 -8.83 -24.71 -1.59
C VAL A 275 -10.36 -24.59 -1.53
N GLN A 276 -10.97 -24.67 -0.35
CA GLN A 276 -12.41 -24.47 -0.16
C GLN A 276 -12.85 -23.07 -0.58
N THR A 277 -12.12 -22.03 -0.16
CA THR A 277 -12.38 -20.65 -0.61
C THR A 277 -12.31 -20.56 -2.13
N TRP A 278 -11.30 -21.17 -2.76
CA TRP A 278 -11.19 -21.17 -4.22
C TRP A 278 -12.38 -21.87 -4.89
N LEU A 279 -12.83 -23.01 -4.37
CA LEU A 279 -14.00 -23.72 -4.87
C LEU A 279 -15.27 -22.87 -4.77
N GLU A 280 -15.49 -22.21 -3.64
CA GLU A 280 -16.68 -21.37 -3.41
C GLU A 280 -16.69 -20.11 -4.27
N LYS A 281 -15.53 -19.50 -4.49
CA LYS A 281 -15.42 -18.12 -5.01
C LYS A 281 -14.91 -18.07 -6.44
N ALA A 282 -14.08 -19.03 -6.84
CA ALA A 282 -13.31 -18.99 -8.08
C ALA A 282 -13.36 -20.28 -8.90
N ALA A 283 -14.22 -21.26 -8.58
CA ALA A 283 -14.34 -22.49 -9.36
C ALA A 283 -14.71 -22.28 -10.84
N THR A 284 -15.38 -21.16 -11.17
CA THR A 284 -15.72 -20.80 -12.56
C THR A 284 -14.55 -20.17 -13.32
N ARG A 285 -13.43 -19.88 -12.66
CA ARG A 285 -12.25 -19.22 -13.23
C ARG A 285 -11.37 -20.23 -13.97
N LYS A 286 -10.84 -19.83 -15.12
CA LYS A 286 -10.09 -20.71 -16.02
C LYS A 286 -8.59 -20.73 -15.73
N SER A 287 -8.06 -19.69 -15.07
CA SER A 287 -6.63 -19.48 -14.93
C SER A 287 -6.30 -18.78 -13.61
N THR A 288 -6.09 -19.59 -12.59
CA THR A 288 -5.75 -19.17 -11.22
C THR A 288 -4.24 -19.21 -10.99
N LEU A 289 -3.66 -18.08 -10.58
CA LEU A 289 -2.27 -17.98 -10.14
C LEU A 289 -2.21 -17.88 -8.60
N VAL A 290 -1.44 -18.76 -7.97
CA VAL A 290 -1.36 -18.86 -6.50
C VAL A 290 0.04 -18.53 -6.01
N PHE A 291 0.17 -17.51 -5.15
CA PHE A 291 1.44 -17.10 -4.55
C PHE A 291 1.63 -17.75 -3.17
N CYS A 292 2.57 -18.68 -3.07
CA CYS A 292 2.94 -19.35 -1.82
C CYS A 292 4.19 -18.74 -1.15
N VAL A 293 4.42 -19.15 0.09
CA VAL A 293 5.51 -18.67 0.95
C VAL A 293 6.87 -19.26 0.56
N ASN A 294 6.97 -20.58 0.47
CA ASN A 294 8.19 -21.31 0.15
C ASN A 294 7.89 -22.56 -0.70
N VAL A 295 8.94 -23.31 -1.07
CA VAL A 295 8.81 -24.51 -1.92
C VAL A 295 8.01 -25.62 -1.24
N ALA A 296 8.18 -25.83 0.07
CA ALA A 296 7.41 -26.85 0.80
C ALA A 296 5.90 -26.55 0.76
N HIS A 297 5.52 -25.28 1.00
CA HIS A 297 4.14 -24.83 0.91
C HIS A 297 3.58 -24.98 -0.51
N VAL A 298 4.37 -24.70 -1.55
CA VAL A 298 3.95 -24.95 -2.94
C VAL A 298 3.57 -26.41 -3.17
N HIS A 299 4.36 -27.36 -2.65
CA HIS A 299 4.06 -28.79 -2.79
C HIS A 299 2.79 -29.17 -2.02
N SER A 300 2.70 -28.80 -0.73
CA SER A 300 1.56 -29.11 0.12
C SER A 300 0.25 -28.54 -0.44
N LEU A 301 0.25 -27.28 -0.89
CA LEU A 301 -0.95 -26.65 -1.43
C LEU A 301 -1.33 -27.24 -2.80
N THR A 302 -0.35 -27.56 -3.66
CA THR A 302 -0.65 -28.26 -4.92
C THR A 302 -1.29 -29.63 -4.67
N GLN A 303 -0.80 -30.36 -3.67
CA GLN A 303 -1.39 -31.64 -3.29
C GLN A 303 -2.81 -31.47 -2.75
N ALA A 304 -3.06 -30.45 -1.92
CA ALA A 304 -4.40 -30.13 -1.45
C ALA A 304 -5.37 -29.89 -2.63
N PHE A 305 -5.02 -29.04 -3.60
CA PHE A 305 -5.85 -28.84 -4.80
C PHE A 305 -6.16 -30.17 -5.53
N ARG A 306 -5.15 -31.03 -5.69
CA ARG A 306 -5.32 -32.33 -6.37
C ARG A 306 -6.20 -33.31 -5.60
N GLN A 307 -6.17 -33.28 -4.26
CA GLN A 307 -7.04 -34.10 -3.42
C GLN A 307 -8.52 -33.73 -3.61
N PHE A 308 -8.80 -32.45 -3.92
CA PHE A 308 -10.13 -31.97 -4.29
C PHE A 308 -10.45 -32.12 -5.79
N GLY A 309 -9.64 -32.87 -6.55
CA GLY A 309 -9.88 -33.17 -7.97
C GLY A 309 -9.51 -32.05 -8.95
N ILE A 310 -8.75 -31.03 -8.52
CA ILE A 310 -8.41 -29.86 -9.34
C ILE A 310 -7.03 -30.06 -9.98
N ASP A 311 -6.88 -29.86 -11.30
CA ASP A 311 -5.57 -29.88 -11.97
C ASP A 311 -4.76 -28.64 -11.58
N ALA A 312 -3.95 -28.84 -10.55
CA ALA A 312 -2.95 -27.89 -10.08
C ALA A 312 -1.53 -28.36 -10.40
N ARG A 313 -0.70 -27.41 -10.83
CA ARG A 313 0.73 -27.61 -11.11
C ARG A 313 1.52 -26.47 -10.48
N TYR A 314 2.84 -26.64 -10.37
CA TYR A 314 3.67 -25.63 -9.71
C TYR A 314 4.95 -25.27 -10.46
N VAL A 315 5.52 -24.11 -10.09
CA VAL A 315 6.81 -23.63 -10.58
C VAL A 315 7.59 -22.89 -9.47
N TYR A 316 8.88 -23.14 -9.38
CA TYR A 316 9.76 -22.54 -8.37
C TYR A 316 11.20 -22.39 -8.88
N ALA A 317 12.06 -21.71 -8.11
CA ALA A 317 13.42 -21.31 -8.52
C ALA A 317 14.26 -22.40 -9.21
N LYS A 318 14.14 -23.66 -8.78
CA LYS A 318 14.92 -24.79 -9.32
C LYS A 318 14.26 -25.52 -10.49
N THR A 319 13.02 -25.17 -10.88
CA THR A 319 12.38 -25.75 -12.06
C THR A 319 13.25 -25.46 -13.30
N PRO A 320 13.70 -26.50 -14.04
CA PRO A 320 14.50 -26.35 -15.25
C PRO A 320 13.87 -25.40 -16.25
N ALA A 321 14.67 -24.59 -16.94
CA ALA A 321 14.17 -23.58 -17.88
C ALA A 321 13.26 -24.14 -19.00
N PRO A 322 13.57 -25.30 -19.63
CA PRO A 322 12.68 -25.89 -20.64
C PRO A 322 11.32 -26.31 -20.05
N GLU A 323 11.33 -26.94 -18.87
CA GLU A 323 10.12 -27.38 -18.17
C GLU A 323 9.27 -26.17 -17.76
N ARG A 324 9.89 -25.14 -17.19
CA ARG A 324 9.22 -23.89 -16.84
C ARG A 324 8.55 -23.25 -18.06
N LYS A 325 9.24 -23.21 -19.20
CA LYS A 325 8.68 -22.66 -20.46
C LYS A 325 7.47 -23.48 -20.92
N ALA A 326 7.54 -24.81 -20.85
CA ALA A 326 6.44 -25.70 -21.20
C ALA A 326 5.23 -25.53 -20.25
N LEU A 327 5.45 -25.44 -18.95
CA LEU A 327 4.41 -25.22 -17.95
C LEU A 327 3.69 -23.89 -18.15
N ILE A 328 4.45 -22.80 -18.35
CA ILE A 328 3.87 -21.47 -18.61
C ILE A 328 3.07 -21.49 -19.92
N ALA A 329 3.59 -22.13 -20.97
CA ALA A 329 2.87 -22.25 -22.24
C ALA A 329 1.57 -23.06 -22.11
N ALA A 330 1.60 -24.16 -21.36
CA ALA A 330 0.41 -24.97 -21.07
C ALA A 330 -0.63 -24.21 -20.25
N PHE A 331 -0.19 -23.41 -19.27
CA PHE A 331 -1.07 -22.57 -18.47
C PHE A 331 -1.71 -21.45 -19.30
N LYS A 332 -0.93 -20.78 -20.17
CA LYS A 332 -1.44 -19.79 -21.13
C LYS A 332 -2.48 -20.37 -22.09
N ALA A 333 -2.31 -21.64 -22.46
CA ALA A 333 -3.23 -22.36 -23.33
C ALA A 333 -4.45 -22.93 -22.59
N GLY A 334 -4.61 -22.69 -21.28
CA GLY A 334 -5.73 -23.18 -20.50
C GLY A 334 -5.76 -24.69 -20.30
N LYS A 335 -4.61 -25.38 -20.41
CA LYS A 335 -4.54 -26.85 -20.27
C LYS A 335 -4.74 -27.35 -18.83
N PHE A 336 -4.61 -26.46 -17.86
CA PHE A 336 -4.86 -26.71 -16.44
C PHE A 336 -5.23 -25.40 -15.75
N GLN A 337 -5.96 -25.48 -14.65
CA GLN A 337 -6.64 -24.32 -14.06
C GLN A 337 -5.79 -23.57 -13.04
N VAL A 338 -4.94 -24.28 -12.27
CA VAL A 338 -4.24 -23.69 -11.12
C VAL A 338 -2.73 -23.80 -11.28
N LEU A 339 -2.04 -22.66 -11.28
CA LEU A 339 -0.59 -22.58 -11.24
C LEU A 339 -0.12 -22.01 -9.91
N VAL A 340 0.57 -22.83 -9.12
CA VAL A 340 1.12 -22.47 -7.81
C VAL A 340 2.59 -22.07 -7.97
N ASN A 341 2.99 -20.92 -7.43
CA ASN A 341 4.36 -20.44 -7.56
C ASN A 341 4.97 -19.96 -6.23
N CYS A 342 6.30 -20.08 -6.16
CA CYS A 342 7.12 -19.46 -5.12
C CYS A 342 8.15 -18.54 -5.76
N ALA A 343 8.01 -17.22 -5.51
CA ALA A 343 8.94 -16.14 -5.86
C ALA A 343 9.30 -15.92 -7.35
N ILE A 344 9.02 -16.85 -8.27
CA ILE A 344 9.36 -16.69 -9.69
C ILE A 344 8.42 -15.73 -10.42
N LEU A 345 7.10 -15.92 -10.29
CA LEU A 345 6.12 -15.21 -11.11
C LEU A 345 5.67 -13.87 -10.51
N THR A 346 6.35 -13.43 -9.44
CA THR A 346 6.15 -12.12 -8.83
C THR A 346 6.61 -11.00 -9.77
N GLU A 347 7.70 -11.24 -10.51
CA GLU A 347 8.30 -10.30 -11.46
C GLU A 347 8.45 -10.95 -12.85
N GLY A 348 8.35 -10.17 -13.92
CA GLY A 348 8.64 -10.65 -15.27
C GLY A 348 7.75 -11.76 -15.83
N ALA A 349 6.63 -12.10 -15.20
CA ALA A 349 5.63 -12.99 -15.79
C ALA A 349 4.63 -12.19 -16.65
N ASP A 350 4.53 -12.54 -17.93
CA ASP A 350 3.54 -12.01 -18.87
C ASP A 350 2.54 -13.09 -19.24
N ILE A 351 1.44 -13.17 -18.49
CA ILE A 351 0.39 -14.20 -18.61
C ILE A 351 -0.97 -13.47 -18.53
N PRO A 352 -1.47 -12.91 -19.64
CA PRO A 352 -2.65 -12.04 -19.61
C PRO A 352 -3.95 -12.78 -19.30
N ASN A 353 -4.01 -14.09 -19.57
CA ASN A 353 -5.20 -14.93 -19.37
C ASN A 353 -5.53 -15.21 -17.89
N ILE A 354 -4.71 -14.80 -16.93
CA ILE A 354 -4.99 -14.98 -15.49
C ILE A 354 -6.26 -14.22 -15.13
N ASP A 355 -7.29 -14.92 -14.66
CA ASP A 355 -8.58 -14.37 -14.23
C ASP A 355 -8.82 -14.54 -12.73
N CYS A 356 -7.92 -15.22 -12.02
CA CYS A 356 -7.89 -15.26 -10.56
C CYS A 356 -6.45 -15.23 -10.02
N VAL A 357 -6.23 -14.44 -8.95
CA VAL A 357 -4.98 -14.44 -8.18
C VAL A 357 -5.28 -14.74 -6.73
N MET A 358 -4.57 -15.71 -6.17
CA MET A 358 -4.62 -16.03 -4.74
C MET A 358 -3.32 -15.63 -4.07
N VAL A 359 -3.40 -14.76 -3.06
CA VAL A 359 -2.28 -14.34 -2.23
C VAL A 359 -2.30 -15.16 -0.95
N VAL A 360 -1.61 -16.30 -0.97
CA VAL A 360 -1.49 -17.25 0.17
C VAL A 360 -0.15 -17.03 0.90
N ARG A 361 0.39 -15.81 0.77
CA ARG A 361 1.62 -15.37 1.41
C ARG A 361 1.35 -14.00 2.02
N PRO A 362 1.00 -13.95 3.32
CA PRO A 362 0.96 -12.69 4.05
C PRO A 362 2.26 -11.92 3.88
N THR A 363 2.18 -10.62 3.63
CA THR A 363 3.35 -9.76 3.39
C THR A 363 3.21 -8.41 4.07
N ARG A 364 4.34 -7.82 4.45
CA ARG A 364 4.43 -6.45 4.96
C ARG A 364 4.82 -5.45 3.86
N SER A 365 5.06 -5.93 2.64
CA SER A 365 5.53 -5.13 1.52
C SER A 365 4.39 -4.77 0.58
N ARG A 366 4.00 -3.48 0.56
CA ARG A 366 2.98 -2.95 -0.34
C ARG A 366 3.33 -3.17 -1.80
N ASN A 367 4.62 -2.99 -2.15
CA ASN A 367 5.09 -3.18 -3.50
C ASN A 367 4.94 -4.65 -3.95
N LEU A 368 5.33 -5.59 -3.09
CA LEU A 368 5.21 -7.02 -3.38
C LEU A 368 3.74 -7.41 -3.55
N PHE A 369 2.85 -6.94 -2.68
CA PHE A 369 1.41 -7.17 -2.80
C PHE A 369 0.86 -6.62 -4.13
N ALA A 370 1.16 -5.36 -4.47
CA ALA A 370 0.76 -4.73 -5.72
C ALA A 370 1.30 -5.48 -6.97
N GLN A 371 2.53 -5.99 -6.90
CA GLN A 371 3.11 -6.81 -7.98
C GLN A 371 2.37 -8.14 -8.16
N MET A 372 1.99 -8.81 -7.06
CA MET A 372 1.26 -10.08 -7.11
C MET A 372 -0.13 -9.90 -7.72
N ILE A 373 -0.95 -8.99 -7.19
CA ILE A 373 -2.30 -8.74 -7.70
C ILE A 373 -2.26 -8.20 -9.14
N GLY A 374 -1.27 -7.36 -9.46
CA GLY A 374 -1.09 -6.77 -10.80
C GLY A 374 -0.82 -7.79 -11.91
N ARG A 375 -0.52 -9.06 -11.59
CA ARG A 375 -0.46 -10.14 -12.59
C ARG A 375 -1.82 -10.49 -13.14
N GLY A 376 -2.86 -10.41 -12.30
CA GLY A 376 -4.24 -10.65 -12.68
C GLY A 376 -4.95 -9.45 -13.30
N MET A 377 -4.38 -8.24 -13.25
CA MET A 377 -5.12 -7.02 -13.66
C MET A 377 -5.01 -6.67 -15.16
N ARG A 378 -4.30 -7.49 -15.93
CA ARG A 378 -4.12 -7.26 -17.38
C ARG A 378 -5.41 -7.54 -18.13
N LEU A 379 -5.72 -6.71 -19.12
CA LEU A 379 -6.78 -7.00 -20.09
C LEU A 379 -6.36 -8.21 -20.94
N SER A 380 -7.32 -9.10 -21.21
CA SER A 380 -7.16 -10.20 -22.17
C SER A 380 -8.50 -10.49 -22.86
N PRO A 381 -8.97 -9.58 -23.74
CA PRO A 381 -10.22 -9.77 -24.47
C PRO A 381 -10.21 -11.07 -25.29
N GLU A 382 -9.04 -11.47 -25.81
CA GLU A 382 -8.85 -12.69 -26.60
C GLU A 382 -9.14 -13.98 -25.83
N THR A 383 -9.06 -13.99 -24.50
CA THR A 383 -9.41 -15.16 -23.67
C THR A 383 -10.84 -15.09 -23.13
N GLY A 384 -11.60 -14.03 -23.48
CA GLY A 384 -12.92 -13.75 -22.92
C GLY A 384 -12.87 -13.33 -21.45
N LYS A 385 -11.77 -12.74 -21.00
CA LYS A 385 -11.62 -12.31 -19.61
C LYS A 385 -12.33 -10.97 -19.37
N GLU A 386 -13.33 -10.99 -18.50
CA GLU A 386 -14.14 -9.81 -18.15
C GLU A 386 -13.61 -9.10 -16.89
N ASP A 387 -13.24 -9.86 -15.86
CA ASP A 387 -12.70 -9.35 -14.60
C ASP A 387 -11.62 -10.27 -14.03
N CYS A 388 -10.96 -9.83 -12.95
CA CYS A 388 -10.05 -10.64 -12.17
C CYS A 388 -10.50 -10.76 -10.72
N ARG A 389 -10.56 -11.99 -10.20
CA ARG A 389 -10.78 -12.24 -8.76
C ARG A 389 -9.46 -12.22 -7.99
N ILE A 390 -9.37 -11.44 -6.93
CA ILE A 390 -8.25 -11.46 -5.98
C ILE A 390 -8.74 -12.08 -4.67
N ILE A 391 -8.12 -13.19 -4.28
CA ILE A 391 -8.37 -13.85 -2.99
C ILE A 391 -7.15 -13.62 -2.10
N ASP A 392 -7.35 -12.95 -0.98
CA ASP A 392 -6.30 -12.53 -0.05
C ASP A 392 -6.44 -13.26 1.29
N LEU A 393 -5.43 -14.06 1.66
CA LEU A 393 -5.43 -14.77 2.94
C LEU A 393 -4.87 -13.86 4.03
N VAL A 394 -5.72 -13.49 5.00
CA VAL A 394 -5.38 -12.60 6.11
C VAL A 394 -5.50 -13.30 7.45
N ASP A 395 -4.71 -12.86 8.43
CA ASP A 395 -4.87 -13.28 9.83
C ASP A 395 -6.18 -12.72 10.40
N SER A 396 -7.00 -13.58 11.00
CA SER A 396 -8.28 -13.21 11.62
C SER A 396 -8.15 -12.20 12.75
N ASN A 397 -6.98 -12.12 13.40
CA ASN A 397 -6.78 -11.26 14.56
C ASN A 397 -5.94 -9.99 14.28
N THR A 398 -5.43 -9.83 13.05
CA THR A 398 -4.54 -8.73 12.60
C THR A 398 -3.57 -8.25 13.69
N ARG A 399 -2.97 -9.19 14.44
CA ARG A 399 -2.22 -8.89 15.69
C ARG A 399 -0.92 -8.16 15.41
N VAL A 400 -0.41 -8.32 14.19
CA VAL A 400 0.87 -7.78 13.74
C VAL A 400 0.66 -6.52 12.90
N ALA A 401 1.11 -5.38 13.43
CA ALA A 401 1.08 -4.10 12.73
C ALA A 401 1.94 -4.13 11.45
N GLY A 402 1.37 -3.67 10.33
CA GLY A 402 2.09 -3.47 9.06
C GLY A 402 1.99 -4.61 8.06
N VAL A 403 1.14 -5.62 8.28
CA VAL A 403 0.74 -6.56 7.22
C VAL A 403 -0.10 -5.80 6.20
N ILE A 404 0.25 -5.94 4.93
CA ILE A 404 -0.50 -5.37 3.82
C ILE A 404 -1.51 -6.41 3.36
N SER A 405 -2.78 -6.03 3.45
CA SER A 405 -3.92 -6.72 2.89
C SER A 405 -4.67 -5.83 1.92
N THR A 406 -5.64 -6.42 1.21
CA THR A 406 -6.55 -5.73 0.29
C THR A 406 -7.17 -4.44 0.90
N PRO A 407 -7.83 -4.47 2.07
CA PRO A 407 -8.33 -3.23 2.72
C PRO A 407 -7.23 -2.18 2.91
N SER A 408 -6.08 -2.58 3.47
CA SER A 408 -4.99 -1.65 3.76
C SER A 408 -4.35 -1.07 2.50
N LEU A 409 -4.44 -1.77 1.36
CA LEU A 409 -4.00 -1.27 0.06
C LEU A 409 -4.83 -0.02 -0.32
N PHE A 410 -6.13 -0.04 -0.01
CA PHE A 410 -7.08 1.06 -0.22
C PHE A 410 -7.14 2.08 0.92
N GLY A 411 -6.29 1.93 1.95
CA GLY A 411 -6.29 2.83 3.11
C GLY A 411 -7.36 2.51 4.16
N LEU A 412 -8.02 1.36 4.03
CA LEU A 412 -9.05 0.87 4.96
C LEU A 412 -8.43 -0.04 6.03
N ASP A 413 -9.00 -0.05 7.23
CA ASP A 413 -8.56 -0.96 8.31
C ASP A 413 -8.99 -2.41 7.98
N PRO A 414 -8.07 -3.39 8.00
CA PRO A 414 -8.39 -4.80 7.75
C PRO A 414 -9.39 -5.41 8.74
N ASN A 415 -9.53 -4.84 9.94
CA ASN A 415 -10.42 -5.35 10.99
C ASN A 415 -11.86 -4.82 10.87
N GLU A 416 -12.10 -3.79 10.06
CA GLU A 416 -13.42 -3.14 9.99
C GLU A 416 -14.29 -3.73 8.86
N ILE A 417 -13.76 -4.59 7.99
CA ILE A 417 -14.46 -5.02 6.77
C ILE A 417 -14.24 -6.51 6.47
N ASP A 418 -15.34 -7.26 6.38
CA ASP A 418 -15.36 -8.57 5.73
C ASP A 418 -15.64 -8.36 4.24
N ILE A 419 -14.59 -8.43 3.41
CA ILE A 419 -14.72 -8.21 1.97
C ILE A 419 -15.05 -9.54 1.30
N ASN A 420 -16.29 -9.67 0.85
CA ASN A 420 -16.76 -10.85 0.14
C ASN A 420 -17.36 -10.45 -1.21
N ASP A 421 -16.64 -10.75 -2.29
CA ASP A 421 -17.00 -10.44 -3.68
C ASP A 421 -17.33 -8.95 -3.93
N GLU A 422 -16.61 -8.04 -3.27
CA GLU A 422 -16.84 -6.60 -3.46
C GLU A 422 -16.10 -6.07 -4.69
N SER A 423 -16.77 -5.15 -5.38
CA SER A 423 -16.18 -4.34 -6.44
C SER A 423 -15.23 -3.28 -5.87
N LEU A 424 -14.34 -2.79 -6.72
CA LEU A 424 -13.47 -1.66 -6.39
C LEU A 424 -14.24 -0.37 -6.10
N GLU A 425 -15.35 -0.13 -6.79
CA GLU A 425 -16.15 1.09 -6.62
C GLU A 425 -16.89 1.10 -5.28
N SER A 426 -17.40 -0.07 -4.85
CA SER A 426 -18.04 -0.21 -3.53
C SER A 426 -17.04 -0.02 -2.39
N MET A 427 -15.82 -0.54 -2.51
CA MET A 427 -14.78 -0.27 -1.51
C MET A 427 -14.36 1.20 -1.47
N ARG A 428 -14.29 1.87 -2.63
CA ARG A 428 -13.96 3.30 -2.72
C ARG A 428 -15.01 4.20 -2.11
N ARG A 429 -16.30 3.97 -2.37
CA ARG A 429 -17.38 4.72 -1.72
C ARG A 429 -17.25 4.67 -0.19
N ARG A 430 -16.92 3.49 0.37
CA ARG A 430 -16.65 3.33 1.80
C ARG A 430 -15.38 4.05 2.28
N THR A 431 -14.41 4.26 1.39
CA THR A 431 -13.17 4.98 1.67
C THR A 431 -13.39 6.50 1.62
N ASP A 432 -14.21 6.97 0.69
CA ASP A 432 -14.60 8.37 0.54
C ASP A 432 -15.55 8.82 1.68
N ASP A 433 -16.44 7.92 2.14
CA ASP A 433 -17.25 8.12 3.35
C ASP A 433 -16.42 8.15 4.65
N THR A 434 -15.20 7.59 4.64
CA THR A 434 -14.28 7.55 5.80
C THR A 434 -13.10 8.52 5.68
N ASN A 435 -13.02 9.34 4.63
CA ASN A 435 -11.98 10.34 4.44
C ASN A 435 -12.47 11.75 4.83
N PRO A 436 -11.81 12.45 5.78
CA PRO A 436 -11.92 13.90 5.88
C PRO A 436 -11.15 14.54 4.70
N SER A 437 -11.92 15.13 3.79
CA SER A 437 -11.57 15.98 2.64
C SER A 437 -10.12 16.55 2.54
N PHE A 438 -9.48 16.33 1.39
CA PHE A 438 -8.87 17.43 0.62
C PHE A 438 -9.92 17.87 -0.42
N GLY A 439 -10.35 19.13 -0.36
CA GLY A 439 -11.60 19.59 -0.96
C GLY A 439 -11.61 19.77 -2.47
N TYR A 440 -12.79 19.55 -3.06
CA TYR A 440 -13.45 20.42 -4.04
C TYR A 440 -14.97 20.27 -3.83
N ALA A 441 -15.68 21.40 -3.84
CA ALA A 441 -17.10 21.51 -3.53
C ALA A 441 -18.01 21.22 -4.75
N ALA A 442 -19.15 20.57 -4.52
CA ALA A 442 -20.48 20.91 -5.07
C ALA A 442 -21.55 19.98 -4.46
N GLU A 443 -22.65 20.59 -3.99
CA GLU A 443 -23.84 19.98 -3.38
C GLU A 443 -24.82 19.39 -4.40
N ASP A 444 -25.55 18.34 -4.01
CA ASP A 444 -27.02 18.15 -4.03
C ASP A 444 -27.41 16.66 -4.23
N VAL A 445 -28.17 16.12 -3.28
CA VAL A 445 -28.78 14.76 -3.26
C VAL A 445 -30.31 14.92 -3.29
N PRO A 446 -31.05 14.08 -4.04
CA PRO A 446 -32.01 13.10 -3.44
C PRO A 446 -32.13 11.80 -4.28
N GLU A 447 -32.68 10.63 -3.88
CA GLU A 447 -33.07 9.94 -2.63
C GLU A 447 -33.21 8.41 -2.98
N PRO A 448 -33.29 7.48 -2.00
CA PRO A 448 -32.96 6.05 -2.14
C PRO A 448 -34.18 5.11 -2.36
N GLU A 449 -33.94 3.92 -2.94
CA GLU A 449 -34.99 2.93 -3.21
C GLU A 449 -34.99 1.67 -2.34
N ASN A 450 -34.15 1.53 -1.30
CA ASN A 450 -34.44 0.51 -0.29
C ASN A 450 -33.93 0.88 1.11
N VAL A 451 -34.90 1.07 1.98
CA VAL A 451 -34.78 1.31 3.42
C VAL A 451 -34.59 -0.03 4.11
N THR A 452 -33.50 -0.19 4.86
CA THR A 452 -33.48 -1.10 6.01
C THR A 452 -33.43 -0.24 7.25
N TYR A 453 -34.55 -0.23 7.98
CA TYR A 453 -34.67 0.44 9.26
C TYR A 453 -33.67 -0.17 10.25
N THR A 454 -32.68 0.61 10.68
CA THR A 454 -31.97 0.34 11.93
C THR A 454 -32.48 1.36 12.93
N ASP A 455 -33.21 0.86 13.91
CA ASP A 455 -33.83 1.61 14.99
C ASP A 455 -32.79 2.50 15.71
N TYR A 456 -32.96 3.82 15.63
CA TYR A 456 -32.11 4.80 16.30
C TYR A 456 -32.47 4.88 17.78
N ASN A 457 -32.05 3.90 18.55
CA ASN A 457 -31.97 3.97 20.01
C ASN A 457 -30.79 3.16 20.53
N ASP A 458 -29.61 3.33 19.94
CA ASP A 458 -28.38 2.78 20.51
C ASP A 458 -27.56 3.89 21.22
N PRO A 459 -27.51 3.90 22.56
CA PRO A 459 -26.62 4.75 23.36
C PRO A 459 -25.12 4.47 23.14
N LEU A 460 -24.73 3.53 22.27
CA LEU A 460 -23.36 3.08 22.05
C LEU A 460 -22.59 3.78 20.93
N SER A 461 -23.13 4.82 20.28
CA SER A 461 -22.35 5.63 19.31
C SER A 461 -21.13 6.32 19.97
N PHE A 462 -21.07 6.39 21.30
CA PHE A 462 -19.98 7.02 22.07
C PHE A 462 -18.76 6.10 22.28
N LEU A 463 -18.93 4.78 22.18
CA LEU A 463 -17.84 3.79 22.29
C LEU A 463 -17.27 3.38 20.92
N LYS A 464 -17.82 3.93 19.83
CA LYS A 464 -17.39 3.76 18.44
C LYS A 464 -16.74 5.03 17.86
N LEU A 465 -16.26 5.96 18.69
CA LEU A 465 -15.26 6.90 18.20
C LEU A 465 -13.93 6.16 18.25
N PRO A 466 -13.30 5.87 17.10
CA PRO A 466 -12.06 5.11 17.05
C PRO A 466 -11.13 5.65 18.11
N SER A 467 -10.58 4.74 18.90
CA SER A 467 -9.67 5.04 20.01
C SER A 467 -8.46 5.86 19.56
N ASP A 468 -8.27 6.05 18.25
CA ASP A 468 -7.07 6.54 17.65
C ASP A 468 -7.40 7.31 16.37
N THR A 469 -7.30 8.64 16.44
CA THR A 469 -7.00 9.41 15.25
C THR A 469 -5.66 8.88 14.73
N PRO A 470 -5.58 8.31 13.49
CA PRO A 470 -4.38 7.63 12.98
C PRO A 470 -3.10 8.48 13.09
N HIS A 471 -3.27 9.79 12.97
CA HIS A 471 -2.19 10.77 13.02
C HIS A 471 -1.46 10.80 14.38
N ILE A 472 -2.11 10.54 15.51
CA ILE A 472 -1.43 10.59 16.82
C ILE A 472 -0.59 9.34 17.07
N ARG A 473 -1.01 8.18 16.54
CA ARG A 473 -0.22 6.92 16.59
C ARG A 473 1.12 7.06 15.91
N THR A 474 1.17 7.79 14.81
CA THR A 474 2.43 8.09 14.11
C THR A 474 3.28 9.13 14.85
N LEU A 475 2.67 9.99 15.66
CA LEU A 475 3.36 11.11 16.32
C LEU A 475 3.92 10.76 17.71
N SER A 476 3.31 9.85 18.46
CA SER A 476 3.77 9.49 19.81
C SER A 476 3.45 8.06 20.23
N SER A 477 4.39 7.45 20.96
CA SER A 477 4.21 6.15 21.63
C SER A 477 3.41 6.24 22.94
N ASN A 478 3.21 7.44 23.49
CA ASN A 478 2.46 7.67 24.72
C ASN A 478 0.95 7.60 24.47
N ALA A 479 0.19 7.26 25.50
CA ALA A 479 -1.25 7.05 25.43
C ALA A 479 -2.07 8.34 25.42
N TRP A 480 -1.83 9.17 24.40
CA TRP A 480 -2.64 10.34 24.10
C TRP A 480 -4.05 9.92 23.67
N ILE A 481 -5.04 10.59 24.25
CA ILE A 481 -6.47 10.37 24.02
C ILE A 481 -7.06 11.62 23.37
N ALA A 482 -7.68 11.44 22.21
CA ALA A 482 -8.39 12.51 21.51
C ALA A 482 -9.79 12.73 22.11
N ILE A 483 -10.16 14.01 22.25
CA ILE A 483 -11.46 14.47 22.69
C ILE A 483 -11.99 15.40 21.61
N GLY A 484 -12.60 14.82 20.58
CA GLY A 484 -12.90 15.52 19.33
C GLY A 484 -11.66 15.72 18.47
N GLU A 485 -11.70 16.69 17.55
CA GLU A 485 -10.63 16.97 16.59
C GLU A 485 -9.57 17.97 17.11
N GLU A 486 -9.92 18.76 18.13
CA GLU A 486 -9.14 19.94 18.53
C GLU A 486 -8.56 19.84 19.96
N LYS A 487 -8.74 18.71 20.66
CA LYS A 487 -8.27 18.53 22.04
C LYS A 487 -7.70 17.13 22.28
N PHE A 488 -6.50 17.09 22.88
CA PHE A 488 -5.78 15.85 23.19
C PHE A 488 -5.31 15.84 24.63
N ILE A 489 -5.41 14.69 25.28
CA ILE A 489 -5.10 14.53 26.70
C ILE A 489 -4.21 13.32 26.94
N LEU A 490 -3.16 13.50 27.74
CA LEU A 490 -2.31 12.42 28.25
C LEU A 490 -2.46 12.35 29.77
N GLU A 491 -2.95 11.22 30.27
CA GLU A 491 -3.02 10.95 31.71
C GLU A 491 -1.64 10.52 32.23
N CYS A 492 -1.16 11.18 33.30
CA CYS A 492 0.18 10.97 33.84
C CYS A 492 0.20 10.02 35.05
N LEU A 493 -0.52 8.91 35.00
CA LEU A 493 -0.53 7.84 36.03
C LEU A 493 -0.81 8.38 37.44
N GLY A 494 -1.83 9.23 37.57
CA GLY A 494 -2.19 9.86 38.84
C GLY A 494 -1.35 11.08 39.24
N LYS A 495 -0.28 11.45 38.52
CA LYS A 495 0.50 12.68 38.76
C LYS A 495 -0.08 13.94 38.12
N GLY A 496 -1.18 13.81 37.39
CA GLY A 496 -1.82 14.90 36.67
C GLY A 496 -2.23 14.49 35.27
N TYR A 497 -2.50 15.48 34.42
CA TYR A 497 -2.74 15.26 33.00
C TYR A 497 -2.13 16.40 32.17
N MET A 498 -1.69 16.07 30.96
CA MET A 498 -1.32 17.06 29.95
C MET A 498 -2.47 17.25 28.98
N LYS A 499 -2.69 18.49 28.56
CA LYS A 499 -3.77 18.89 27.65
C LYS A 499 -3.18 19.73 26.52
N ILE A 500 -3.43 19.32 25.28
CA ILE A 500 -3.15 20.06 24.06
C ILE A 500 -4.49 20.51 23.48
N GLU A 501 -4.64 21.79 23.20
CA GLU A 501 -5.86 22.35 22.60
C GLU A 501 -5.51 23.34 21.49
N LEU A 502 -6.29 23.32 20.41
CA LEU A 502 -6.20 24.30 19.34
C LEU A 502 -6.83 25.61 19.82
N VAL A 503 -6.08 26.70 19.74
CA VAL A 503 -6.57 28.05 20.06
C VAL A 503 -6.72 28.80 18.73
N LYS A 504 -7.95 29.23 18.47
CA LYS A 504 -8.31 30.15 17.38
C LYS A 504 -8.58 31.48 18.06
N ASP A 505 -7.66 32.44 17.95
CA ASP A 505 -7.90 33.79 18.45
C ASP A 505 -8.74 34.55 17.40
N ASP A 506 -9.79 35.27 17.84
CA ASP A 506 -10.71 36.02 16.96
C ASP A 506 -10.07 37.28 16.32
N VAL A 507 -8.76 37.48 16.51
CA VAL A 507 -8.00 38.65 16.03
C VAL A 507 -6.85 38.15 15.14
N GLU A 508 -7.07 38.12 13.82
CA GLU A 508 -6.12 37.99 12.68
C GLU A 508 -4.87 37.08 12.78
N ASN A 509 -4.71 36.28 13.84
CA ASN A 509 -3.57 35.39 14.03
C ASN A 509 -3.89 33.98 13.58
N GLU A 510 -2.90 33.32 12.97
CA GLU A 510 -3.00 31.93 12.58
C GLU A 510 -3.27 31.02 13.80
N PRO A 511 -4.10 29.96 13.64
CA PRO A 511 -4.45 29.07 14.74
C PRO A 511 -3.22 28.32 15.25
N TYR A 512 -3.04 28.26 16.57
CA TYR A 512 -1.89 27.61 17.20
C TYR A 512 -2.30 26.61 18.28
N TRP A 513 -1.45 25.62 18.51
CA TRP A 513 -1.64 24.59 19.52
C TRP A 513 -1.06 25.02 20.86
N LYS A 514 -1.88 25.01 21.90
CA LYS A 514 -1.49 25.34 23.28
C LYS A 514 -1.41 24.08 24.12
N ALA A 515 -0.24 23.82 24.69
CA ALA A 515 -0.01 22.70 25.60
C ALA A 515 0.08 23.15 27.06
N THR A 516 -0.63 22.44 27.94
CA THR A 516 -0.66 22.69 29.39
C THR A 516 -0.50 21.41 30.18
N PHE A 517 0.13 21.49 31.35
CA PHE A 517 0.22 20.40 32.31
C PHE A 517 -0.45 20.80 33.63
N THR A 518 -1.38 19.97 34.08
CA THR A 518 -2.12 20.17 35.34
C THR A 518 -1.65 19.10 36.33
N PRO A 519 -0.83 19.45 37.33
CA PRO A 519 -0.35 18.47 38.31
C PRO A 519 -1.45 18.05 39.28
N ALA A 520 -1.41 16.80 39.75
CA ALA A 520 -2.18 16.38 40.91
C ALA A 520 -1.50 16.94 42.18
N GLY A 521 -2.23 17.77 42.93
CA GLY A 521 -1.71 18.42 44.15
C GLY A 521 -1.91 17.60 45.42
N MET A 522 -2.86 16.67 45.42
CA MET A 522 -3.21 15.85 46.59
C MET A 522 -3.74 14.48 46.13
N ASP A 523 -3.65 13.48 47.01
CA ASP A 523 -4.25 12.17 46.75
C ASP A 523 -5.77 12.27 46.54
N LYS A 524 -6.30 11.51 45.59
CA LYS A 524 -7.70 11.59 45.14
C LYS A 524 -8.69 11.26 46.27
N THR A 525 -8.30 10.36 47.17
CA THR A 525 -9.12 9.92 48.30
C THR A 525 -9.22 11.03 49.35
N THR A 526 -8.09 11.68 49.66
CA THR A 526 -8.02 12.82 50.58
C THR A 526 -8.75 14.06 50.03
N ALA A 527 -8.60 14.37 48.75
CA ALA A 527 -9.28 15.50 48.12
C ALA A 527 -10.81 15.32 48.09
N TYR A 528 -11.29 14.09 47.90
CA TYR A 528 -12.71 13.76 47.96
C TYR A 528 -13.28 13.95 49.37
N GLN A 529 -12.55 13.50 50.40
CA GLN A 529 -12.94 13.69 51.81
C GLN A 529 -12.98 15.18 52.20
N LEU A 530 -12.05 15.98 51.69
CA LEU A 530 -11.95 17.42 52.00
C LEU A 530 -12.82 18.30 51.07
N LYS A 531 -13.47 17.74 50.05
CA LYS A 531 -14.23 18.47 49.01
C LYS A 531 -13.41 19.57 48.28
N ILE A 532 -12.10 19.41 48.16
CA ILE A 532 -11.19 20.35 47.49
C ILE A 532 -10.81 19.81 46.09
N ASN A 533 -10.54 20.70 45.13
CA ASN A 533 -10.08 20.28 43.80
C ASN A 533 -8.70 19.57 43.91
N PRO A 534 -8.57 18.30 43.46
CA PRO A 534 -7.31 17.54 43.58
C PRO A 534 -6.19 18.06 42.67
N PHE A 535 -6.48 19.00 41.76
CA PHE A 535 -5.54 19.49 40.76
C PHE A 535 -5.02 20.89 41.08
N MET A 536 -3.71 21.09 40.88
CA MET A 536 -3.08 22.41 40.97
C MET A 536 -3.28 23.23 39.70
N ARG A 537 -3.01 24.54 39.77
CA ARG A 537 -3.09 25.45 38.62
C ARG A 537 -2.29 24.91 37.43
N ALA A 538 -2.93 24.91 36.26
CA ALA A 538 -2.32 24.45 35.01
C ALA A 538 -1.08 25.30 34.67
N ARG A 539 0.02 24.63 34.33
CA ARG A 539 1.29 25.24 33.91
C ARG A 539 1.38 25.17 32.39
N LYS A 540 1.79 26.28 31.75
CA LYS A 540 2.05 26.33 30.30
C LYS A 540 3.29 25.47 29.99
N VAL A 541 3.17 24.57 29.02
CA VAL A 541 4.26 23.70 28.56
C VAL A 541 4.89 24.28 27.30
N CYS A 542 4.09 24.52 26.25
CA CYS A 542 4.53 25.18 25.02
C CYS A 542 3.34 25.77 24.24
N GLN A 543 3.65 26.57 23.24
CA GLN A 543 2.78 26.93 22.11
C GLN A 543 3.51 26.53 20.83
N ALA A 544 2.80 25.95 19.87
CA ALA A 544 3.40 25.52 18.60
C ALA A 544 2.42 25.73 17.44
N PRO A 545 2.90 26.04 16.22
CA PRO A 545 2.06 26.18 15.03
C PRO A 545 1.48 24.83 14.58
N SER A 546 2.17 23.71 14.86
CA SER A 546 1.74 22.37 14.48
C SER A 546 1.50 21.46 15.68
N LEU A 547 0.59 20.48 15.49
CA LEU A 547 0.26 19.49 16.51
C LEU A 547 1.45 18.57 16.82
N ASP A 548 2.30 18.27 15.84
CA ASP A 548 3.44 17.37 16.02
C ASP A 548 4.50 17.98 16.95
N GLU A 549 4.76 19.27 16.83
CA GLU A 549 5.68 20.00 17.70
C GLU A 549 5.13 20.07 19.13
N ALA A 550 3.83 20.35 19.29
CA ALA A 550 3.17 20.36 20.59
C ALA A 550 3.24 18.99 21.29
N ILE A 551 3.01 17.90 20.56
CA ILE A 551 3.09 16.53 21.10
C ILE A 551 4.52 16.17 21.50
N LYS A 552 5.53 16.44 20.64
CA LYS A 552 6.95 16.17 20.96
C LYS A 552 7.42 16.94 22.21
N ALA A 553 7.04 18.21 22.32
CA ALA A 553 7.34 19.04 23.48
C ALA A 553 6.67 18.48 24.75
N CYS A 554 5.41 18.05 24.65
CA CYS A 554 4.71 17.43 25.76
C CYS A 554 5.30 16.08 26.18
N ASP A 555 5.67 15.22 25.23
CA ASP A 555 6.31 13.93 25.54
C ASP A 555 7.65 14.11 26.25
N THR A 556 8.44 15.09 25.80
CA THR A 556 9.71 15.45 26.45
C THR A 556 9.46 15.96 27.87
N TYR A 557 8.48 16.85 28.04
CA TYR A 557 8.10 17.36 29.35
C TYR A 557 7.54 16.26 30.27
N ALA A 558 6.74 15.33 29.74
CA ALA A 558 6.17 14.23 30.49
C ALA A 558 7.25 13.34 31.10
N LYS A 559 8.28 13.00 30.30
CA LYS A 559 9.43 12.19 30.71
C LYS A 559 10.36 12.91 31.69
N ALA A 560 10.56 14.23 31.51
CA ALA A 560 11.51 15.00 32.30
C ALA A 560 10.93 15.54 33.61
N LYS A 561 9.67 15.98 33.60
CA LYS A 561 9.06 16.78 34.69
C LYS A 561 7.75 16.23 35.24
N ALA A 562 6.93 15.50 34.47
CA ALA A 562 5.63 15.02 34.96
C ALA A 562 5.70 13.66 35.65
N VAL A 563 6.42 12.70 35.09
CA VAL A 563 6.61 11.34 35.63
C VAL A 563 8.10 11.04 35.64
N ARG A 564 8.66 10.69 36.81
CA ARG A 564 10.09 10.40 36.97
C ARG A 564 10.35 8.91 37.17
N GLY A 565 11.49 8.43 36.68
CA GLY A 565 11.98 7.07 36.93
C GLY A 565 11.23 5.98 36.14
N PRO A 566 11.18 4.73 36.64
CA PRO A 566 10.65 3.58 35.90
C PRO A 566 9.17 3.68 35.53
N MET A 567 8.41 4.58 36.18
CA MET A 567 7.00 4.85 35.89
C MET A 567 6.76 5.48 34.51
N VAL A 568 7.77 6.08 33.88
CA VAL A 568 7.66 6.65 32.52
C VAL A 568 7.20 5.60 31.50
N LYS A 569 7.64 4.35 31.64
CA LYS A 569 7.22 3.23 30.78
C LYS A 569 5.71 2.94 30.90
N GLY A 570 5.07 3.39 31.98
CA GLY A 570 3.63 3.24 32.18
C GLY A 570 2.79 4.21 31.32
N LEU A 571 3.37 5.29 30.80
CA LEU A 571 2.70 6.25 29.91
C LEU A 571 2.48 5.69 28.49
N LEU A 572 3.21 4.64 28.14
CA LEU A 572 3.18 4.03 26.83
C LEU A 572 1.83 3.36 26.55
N ARG A 573 1.38 3.43 25.30
CA ARG A 573 0.13 2.76 24.85
C ARG A 573 0.18 1.25 25.04
N ASN A 574 1.36 0.66 24.84
CA ASN A 574 1.60 -0.78 24.99
C ASN A 574 2.06 -1.18 26.40
N ALA A 575 1.95 -0.30 27.39
CA ALA A 575 2.37 -0.61 28.76
C ALA A 575 1.63 -1.85 29.30
N ARG A 576 2.38 -2.77 29.94
CA ARG A 576 1.86 -4.07 30.40
C ARG A 576 0.60 -3.94 31.27
N TRP A 577 0.53 -2.94 32.14
CA TRP A 577 -0.62 -2.71 33.03
C TRP A 577 -1.93 -2.45 32.27
N ARG A 578 -1.87 -1.86 31.07
CA ARG A 578 -3.06 -1.53 30.25
C ARG A 578 -3.79 -2.78 29.77
N LYS A 579 -3.11 -3.92 29.65
CA LYS A 579 -3.68 -5.20 29.19
C LYS A 579 -4.29 -6.04 30.33
N THR A 580 -4.10 -5.64 31.59
CA THR A 580 -4.66 -6.38 32.73
C THR A 580 -6.16 -6.07 32.91
N PRO A 581 -6.97 -6.96 33.50
CA PRO A 581 -8.40 -6.71 33.73
C PRO A 581 -8.65 -5.44 34.56
N ALA A 582 -9.67 -4.65 34.19
CA ALA A 582 -10.05 -3.44 34.92
C ALA A 582 -10.41 -3.73 36.37
N THR A 583 -10.08 -2.82 37.30
CA THR A 583 -10.48 -2.98 38.70
C THR A 583 -11.99 -2.74 38.87
N ASP A 584 -12.60 -3.34 39.89
CA ASP A 584 -14.02 -3.16 40.17
C ASP A 584 -14.39 -1.69 40.36
N SER A 585 -13.52 -0.89 40.97
CA SER A 585 -13.71 0.56 41.10
C SER A 585 -13.70 1.27 39.75
N GLN A 586 -12.85 0.86 38.80
CA GLN A 586 -12.84 1.43 37.45
C GLN A 586 -14.10 1.05 36.68
N LYS A 587 -14.53 -0.21 36.76
CA LYS A 587 -15.77 -0.70 36.15
C LYS A 587 -16.98 0.05 36.72
N ALA A 588 -17.05 0.23 38.04
CA ALA A 588 -18.12 0.97 38.71
C ALA A 588 -18.20 2.45 38.30
N ILE A 589 -17.06 3.13 38.07
CA ILE A 589 -17.05 4.52 37.59
C ILE A 589 -17.67 4.62 36.18
N VAL A 590 -17.33 3.68 35.29
CA VAL A 590 -17.87 3.63 33.93
C VAL A 590 -19.37 3.27 33.99
N ALA A 591 -19.73 2.25 34.75
CA ALA A 591 -21.10 1.77 34.99
C ALA A 591 -22.06 2.87 35.45
N LYS A 592 -21.67 3.59 36.52
CA LYS A 592 -22.47 4.66 37.11
C LYS A 592 -22.80 5.75 36.10
N ARG A 593 -21.93 5.98 35.13
CA ARG A 593 -22.14 6.99 34.08
C ARG A 593 -23.15 6.55 33.03
N TYR A 594 -23.30 5.24 32.84
CA TYR A 594 -24.28 4.61 31.95
C TYR A 594 -25.55 4.13 32.68
N LYS A 595 -25.73 4.48 33.96
CA LYS A 595 -26.88 4.11 34.80
C LYS A 595 -27.08 2.59 34.97
N LEU A 596 -26.00 1.80 34.86
CA LEU A 596 -26.02 0.36 35.12
C LEU A 596 -25.73 0.06 36.59
N SER A 597 -26.36 -0.98 37.14
CA SER A 597 -26.14 -1.39 38.53
C SER A 597 -24.83 -2.18 38.66
N ALA A 598 -24.32 -2.29 39.89
CA ALA A 598 -23.11 -3.07 40.17
C ALA A 598 -23.35 -4.59 40.03
N GLU A 599 -24.62 -5.02 40.10
CA GLU A 599 -25.04 -6.41 39.98
C GLU A 599 -25.05 -6.84 38.50
N ASP A 600 -25.53 -5.98 37.60
CA ASP A 600 -25.57 -6.22 36.14
C ASP A 600 -24.18 -6.51 35.55
N ILE A 601 -23.13 -5.92 36.11
CA ILE A 601 -21.75 -6.03 35.60
C ILE A 601 -21.00 -7.24 36.16
N ARG A 602 -21.51 -7.80 37.26
CA ARG A 602 -20.94 -9.00 37.90
C ARG A 602 -21.51 -10.28 37.32
N ASP A 603 -22.66 -10.21 36.65
CA ASP A 603 -23.28 -11.34 35.97
C ASP A 603 -22.51 -11.67 34.66
N PRO A 604 -21.86 -12.85 34.55
CA PRO A 604 -21.19 -13.28 33.32
C PRO A 604 -22.16 -13.54 32.16
N ASN A 605 -23.46 -13.69 32.45
CA ASN A 605 -24.54 -14.00 31.51
C ASN A 605 -25.51 -12.82 31.32
N ALA A 606 -25.13 -11.60 31.72
CA ALA A 606 -25.97 -10.41 31.57
C ALA A 606 -26.46 -10.25 30.12
N THR A 607 -27.78 -10.12 29.94
CA THR A 607 -28.43 -9.90 28.63
C THR A 607 -28.15 -8.51 28.07
N ASP A 608 -27.73 -7.55 28.90
CA ASP A 608 -27.36 -6.20 28.45
C ASP A 608 -25.94 -6.21 27.83
N PRO A 609 -25.79 -5.91 26.53
CA PRO A 609 -24.50 -5.87 25.84
C PRO A 609 -23.48 -4.90 26.47
N MET A 610 -23.95 -3.83 27.13
CA MET A 610 -23.09 -2.86 27.80
C MET A 610 -22.51 -3.43 29.10
N ALA A 611 -23.32 -4.14 29.87
CA ALA A 611 -22.89 -4.75 31.12
C ALA A 611 -21.81 -5.83 30.86
N LEU A 612 -22.01 -6.65 29.82
CA LEU A 612 -21.04 -7.66 29.36
C LEU A 612 -19.72 -7.05 28.87
N ARG A 613 -19.77 -5.86 28.24
CA ARG A 613 -18.56 -5.16 27.77
C ARG A 613 -17.78 -4.54 28.93
N ILE A 614 -18.48 -3.93 29.90
CA ILE A 614 -17.85 -3.36 31.09
C ILE A 614 -17.23 -4.47 31.95
N SER A 615 -17.86 -5.64 32.02
CA SER A 615 -17.34 -6.79 32.79
C SER A 615 -16.01 -7.30 32.21
N LYS A 616 -15.86 -7.31 30.88
CA LYS A 616 -14.65 -7.75 30.14
C LYS A 616 -13.60 -6.66 29.90
N MET A 617 -13.84 -5.43 30.33
CA MET A 617 -12.96 -4.29 30.03
C MET A 617 -11.56 -4.40 30.67
N THR A 618 -10.52 -4.00 29.94
CA THR A 618 -9.15 -3.92 30.43
C THR A 618 -8.89 -2.61 31.20
N LYS A 619 -7.83 -2.55 32.03
CA LYS A 619 -7.43 -1.31 32.74
C LYS A 619 -7.12 -0.17 31.77
N GLY A 620 -6.60 -0.47 30.58
CA GLY A 620 -6.32 0.52 29.54
C GLY A 620 -7.60 1.13 28.98
N GLU A 621 -8.54 0.29 28.52
CA GLU A 621 -9.84 0.74 28.01
C GLU A 621 -10.64 1.50 29.06
N ALA A 622 -10.59 1.04 30.32
CA ALA A 622 -11.20 1.72 31.44
C ALA A 622 -10.60 3.11 31.67
N ALA A 623 -9.27 3.21 31.67
CA ALA A 623 -8.57 4.47 31.85
C ALA A 623 -8.87 5.47 30.72
N ASP A 624 -8.91 4.99 29.48
CA ASP A 624 -9.18 5.83 28.31
C ASP A 624 -10.64 6.33 28.33
N THR A 625 -11.59 5.45 28.65
CA THR A 625 -13.01 5.78 28.80
C THR A 625 -13.23 6.80 29.93
N ILE A 626 -12.65 6.56 31.11
CA ILE A 626 -12.74 7.48 32.25
C ILE A 626 -12.14 8.84 31.91
N THR A 627 -11.03 8.88 31.16
CA THR A 627 -10.38 10.12 30.76
C THR A 627 -11.27 10.91 29.78
N ARG A 628 -11.84 10.27 28.76
CA ARG A 628 -12.81 10.91 27.85
C ARG A 628 -14.01 11.48 28.61
N LEU A 629 -14.54 10.73 29.56
CA LEU A 629 -15.67 11.14 30.40
C LEU A 629 -15.33 12.35 31.28
N LYS A 630 -14.16 12.36 31.92
CA LYS A 630 -13.71 13.46 32.81
C LYS A 630 -13.51 14.77 32.09
N HIS A 631 -13.16 14.72 30.81
CA HIS A 631 -12.77 15.90 30.04
C HIS A 631 -13.82 16.33 29.00
N GLY A 632 -15.08 15.90 29.18
CA GLY A 632 -16.24 16.52 28.54
C GLY A 632 -16.65 15.96 27.18
N ALA A 633 -16.14 14.79 26.78
CA ALA A 633 -16.47 14.18 25.48
C ALA A 633 -17.98 13.97 25.27
N LEU A 634 -18.72 13.62 26.34
CA LEU A 634 -20.17 13.41 26.28
C LEU A 634 -20.92 14.70 25.93
N ALA A 635 -20.55 15.83 26.52
CA ALA A 635 -21.22 17.12 26.30
C ALA A 635 -20.97 17.68 24.88
N LEU A 636 -19.75 17.48 24.36
CA LEU A 636 -19.40 17.82 22.97
C LEU A 636 -20.21 17.01 21.96
N HIS A 637 -20.42 15.73 22.22
CA HIS A 637 -21.23 14.87 21.35
C HIS A 637 -22.73 15.19 21.43
N THR A 638 -23.27 15.46 22.63
CA THR A 638 -24.66 15.93 22.76
C THR A 638 -24.88 17.26 22.01
N LYS A 639 -23.88 18.15 22.04
CA LYS A 639 -23.89 19.41 21.26
C LYS A 639 -23.90 19.12 19.76
N ARG A 640 -23.01 18.25 19.26
CA ARG A 640 -22.97 17.83 17.85
C ARG A 640 -24.28 17.18 17.37
N ILE A 641 -24.88 16.29 18.17
CA ILE A 641 -26.19 15.69 17.84
C ILE A 641 -27.26 16.79 17.73
N LYS A 642 -27.25 17.78 18.62
CA LYS A 642 -28.22 18.89 18.59
C LYS A 642 -28.02 19.77 17.35
N GLU A 643 -26.78 20.02 16.94
CA GLU A 643 -26.42 20.76 15.73
C GLU A 643 -26.82 20.01 14.46
N ALA A 644 -26.55 18.70 14.40
CA ALA A 644 -26.97 17.83 13.28
C ALA A 644 -28.50 17.79 13.14
N LYS A 645 -29.24 17.64 14.24
CA LYS A 645 -30.71 17.72 14.24
C LYS A 645 -31.24 19.08 13.77
N LYS A 646 -30.53 20.17 14.08
CA LYS A 646 -30.88 21.52 13.61
C LYS A 646 -30.60 21.68 12.11
N ALA A 647 -29.49 21.15 11.61
CA ALA A 647 -29.13 21.16 10.19
C ALA A 647 -30.13 20.36 9.35
N GLN A 648 -30.49 19.15 9.80
CA GLN A 648 -31.52 18.34 9.13
C GLN A 648 -32.85 19.07 9.04
N LYS A 649 -33.31 19.67 10.14
CA LYS A 649 -34.56 20.44 10.16
C LYS A 649 -34.53 21.66 9.22
N ASN A 650 -33.36 22.24 8.97
CA ASN A 650 -33.21 23.33 8.02
C ASN A 650 -33.21 22.83 6.57
N TYR A 651 -32.55 21.69 6.30
CA TYR A 651 -32.57 21.04 4.99
C TYR A 651 -34.00 20.62 4.59
N ASP A 652 -34.74 19.96 5.49
CA ASP A 652 -36.12 19.53 5.22
C ASP A 652 -37.03 20.73 4.91
N LYS A 653 -36.80 21.90 5.54
CA LYS A 653 -37.52 23.13 5.23
C LYS A 653 -37.19 23.68 3.84
N GLU A 654 -35.94 23.60 3.42
CA GLU A 654 -35.48 24.08 2.11
C GLU A 654 -36.01 23.19 0.98
N VAL A 655 -36.02 21.87 1.17
CA VAL A 655 -36.63 20.90 0.24
C VAL A 655 -38.14 21.17 0.09
N GLN A 656 -38.84 21.41 1.21
CA GLN A 656 -40.27 21.76 1.19
C GLN A 656 -40.55 23.10 0.50
N ARG A 657 -39.60 24.05 0.49
CA ARG A 657 -39.71 25.29 -0.29
C ARG A 657 -39.57 25.02 -1.79
N ARG A 658 -38.54 24.27 -2.20
CA ARG A 658 -38.28 23.91 -3.61
C ARG A 658 -39.45 23.12 -4.23
N LEU A 659 -40.07 22.22 -3.47
CA LEU A 659 -41.25 21.46 -3.93
C LEU A 659 -42.49 22.34 -4.18
N ARG A 660 -42.65 23.46 -3.47
CA ARG A 660 -43.77 24.39 -3.70
C ARG A 660 -43.57 25.30 -4.90
N GLU A 661 -42.33 25.51 -5.33
CA GLU A 661 -41.98 26.36 -6.48
C GLU A 661 -42.08 25.61 -7.82
N THR A 662 -42.25 24.28 -7.79
CA THR A 662 -42.34 23.44 -9.00
C THR A 662 -43.80 23.25 -9.42
N VAL A 663 -44.29 24.05 -10.38
CA VAL A 663 -45.64 23.89 -10.97
C VAL A 663 -45.55 22.97 -12.19
N ILE A 664 -46.22 21.82 -12.14
CA ILE A 664 -46.31 20.86 -13.26
C ILE A 664 -47.64 21.10 -13.97
N VAL A 665 -47.61 21.44 -15.27
CA VAL A 665 -48.80 21.58 -16.11
C VAL A 665 -48.91 20.35 -17.01
N GLY A 666 -49.98 19.57 -16.85
CA GLY A 666 -50.29 18.39 -17.65
C GLY A 666 -51.75 18.41 -18.12
N GLN A 667 -52.02 17.79 -19.28
CA GLN A 667 -53.36 17.73 -19.90
C GLN A 667 -54.37 16.99 -19.03
N LEU A 668 -55.57 17.56 -18.91
CA LEU A 668 -56.72 16.96 -18.23
C LEU A 668 -57.18 15.68 -18.95
N PRO A 669 -57.43 14.57 -18.24
CA PRO A 669 -57.95 13.34 -18.83
C PRO A 669 -59.45 13.51 -19.14
N GLY A 670 -59.79 13.71 -20.41
CA GLY A 670 -61.17 13.70 -20.87
C GLY A 670 -61.42 14.50 -22.14
N SER A 671 -61.03 13.99 -23.30
CA SER A 671 -61.65 14.37 -24.58
C SER A 671 -61.56 13.20 -25.56
N PRO A 672 -62.68 12.76 -26.17
CA PRO A 672 -62.69 11.61 -27.05
C PRO A 672 -62.14 11.97 -28.43
N LEU A 673 -61.37 11.03 -28.99
CA LEU A 673 -60.84 11.09 -30.36
C LEU A 673 -62.00 11.13 -31.36
N THR A 674 -62.01 12.14 -32.24
CA THR A 674 -62.76 12.09 -33.49
C THR A 674 -61.83 12.37 -34.66
N SER A 675 -61.81 11.36 -35.56
CA SER A 675 -61.29 11.26 -36.94
C SER A 675 -59.90 11.78 -37.25
#